data_AF-A0A7S4QG24-F1
#
_entry.id   AF-A0A7S4QG24-F1
#
_cell.length_a   1.000
_cell.length_b   1.000
_cell.length_c   1.000
_cell.angle_alpha   90.00
_cell.angle_beta   90.00
_cell.angle_gamma   90.00
#
_symmetry.space_group_name_H-M   'P 1'
#
loop_
_entity.id
_entity.type
_entity.pdbx_description
1 polymer ?
#
loop_
_entity_poly.entity_id
_entity_poly.type
_entity_poly.pdbx_seq_one_letter_code
_entity_poly.pdbx_strand_id
1 'polypeptide(L)'
;MAARDAALFAGVAEEVVARPADLGPQGVANVAWAFATLGFGEPGLLHALADAALVQLRSFKPQELSNTAWSLAKLGFSVSVLLRAIAWQAAAAAGSFSPQQLANLAWAFGKAAAKDVAEPVHVLAQAALMQIDRFTPQGLANLAWAWAALRAANPSLLEAVAAEVVEKIGSFKPQEISNLAWAFAKLEAADRSVFEAVALEAATKVQAFKPQELANLAWTFSVMSIHDEVLFRVIAAEGPGQFAAFKPQELSNLAWAFANLNVADPALFSGLAGASLANLQAFNPQDISNLAWAFAKLDVGAQALIRGVLREAAAKLSCFSPQDISSLAWSMAAARIDSSGLLRKLVAEALTSLPEFKPQELSNLVWACASLQARSPELLSPLGREVTMKMLECKPQELANIAWAFATLGVHDAALLGAIARESLVKLSSFEPQNLSNLAWAFAVLQAQEPELLHSIARASLADLKAFAPQGLANLAWALATLGRDERELLRALAERAEEVVSVLTPQWLSNIAWAYATLGLDDRRLFRAIAKQAVDRLRDFKPLEIANLAWACATVGRREHELLSAVAQEALRRLPDFEPQNQLTLMWSLARLDVLHVELFKAVEHQLVSELGRTLDVSKEPPGVPSLPQGRPVRHAGAELEPHVVLDLEDRLVIHKPPGWRVDTQPEGPSEAEAPPLSRYLRMLQPASRWPIVCDVAHGFGFLHRIDVPCSGLILAAKTYGAYYDLRTQLESGHMVRDYAILCHGWLPPVRAEMRSPIRWSPAQDLPSEASPQGRPASTLLKVLFHTVRGTSALCLVAVRIGTGRRHQIRVHTAHSGHPTVNDAKYAAVPTGDADSGWCPTNFLQRYHLAFRDARGALCQALVPLAPRLAVALLGLRGRRGEPAVGRATAGLAPWEECEGLAAERAKK
;
A
#
# COMPACT_ATOMS: atom_id res chain seq x y z
N MET A 1 43.90 18.06 -41.70
CA MET A 1 44.03 19.32 -42.49
C MET A 1 45.40 19.90 -42.18
N ALA A 2 46.16 20.32 -43.19
CA ALA A 2 47.57 20.71 -43.00
C ALA A 2 47.67 22.10 -42.34
N ALA A 3 48.71 22.34 -41.54
CA ALA A 3 48.95 23.64 -40.89
C ALA A 3 49.05 24.83 -41.87
N ARG A 4 49.37 24.56 -43.16
CA ARG A 4 49.39 25.55 -44.24
C ARG A 4 48.00 26.07 -44.62
N ASP A 5 46.96 25.24 -44.55
CA ASP A 5 45.61 25.63 -44.93
C ASP A 5 45.03 26.59 -43.88
N ALA A 6 45.28 26.35 -42.59
CA ALA A 6 44.78 27.20 -41.51
C ALA A 6 45.32 28.64 -41.55
N ALA A 7 46.59 28.82 -41.91
CA ALA A 7 47.20 30.15 -42.03
C ALA A 7 46.63 30.95 -43.22
N LEU A 8 46.32 30.29 -44.34
CA LEU A 8 45.67 30.92 -45.48
C LEU A 8 44.27 31.40 -45.12
N PHE A 9 43.47 30.57 -44.45
CA PHE A 9 42.12 30.94 -44.03
C PHE A 9 42.10 32.05 -42.96
N ALA A 10 43.09 32.07 -42.06
CA ALA A 10 43.27 33.18 -41.12
C ALA A 10 43.58 34.50 -41.86
N GLY A 11 44.47 34.49 -42.85
CA GLY A 11 44.77 35.69 -43.64
C GLY A 11 43.59 36.18 -44.49
N VAL A 12 42.81 35.27 -45.06
CA VAL A 12 41.55 35.62 -45.76
C VAL A 12 40.53 36.19 -44.78
N ALA A 13 40.42 35.64 -43.57
CA ALA A 13 39.53 36.17 -42.54
C ALA A 13 39.92 37.60 -42.13
N GLU A 14 41.21 37.87 -41.91
CA GLU A 14 41.72 39.21 -41.58
C GLU A 14 41.41 40.24 -42.68
N GLU A 15 41.63 39.91 -43.96
CA GLU A 15 41.35 40.82 -45.07
C GLU A 15 39.84 41.13 -45.20
N VAL A 16 38.99 40.11 -45.03
CA VAL A 16 37.52 40.28 -45.06
C VAL A 16 37.03 41.12 -43.87
N VAL A 17 37.62 40.94 -42.69
CA VAL A 17 37.29 41.76 -41.50
C VAL A 17 37.76 43.21 -41.68
N ALA A 18 38.90 43.43 -42.34
CA ALA A 18 39.42 44.77 -42.60
C ALA A 18 38.61 45.53 -43.65
N ARG A 19 38.03 44.84 -44.65
CA ARG A 19 37.29 45.45 -45.77
C ARG A 19 36.00 44.69 -46.12
N PRO A 20 35.04 44.57 -45.21
CA PRO A 20 33.81 43.80 -45.45
C PRO A 20 32.91 44.44 -46.52
N ALA A 21 33.03 45.75 -46.74
CA ALA A 21 32.28 46.50 -47.74
C ALA A 21 32.69 46.18 -49.20
N ASP A 22 33.88 45.62 -49.41
CA ASP A 22 34.38 45.27 -50.75
C ASP A 22 33.72 43.97 -51.28
N LEU A 23 33.05 43.21 -50.42
CA LEU A 23 32.31 42.01 -50.81
C LEU A 23 30.90 42.37 -51.28
N GLY A 24 30.60 42.12 -52.55
CA GLY A 24 29.21 42.09 -53.04
C GLY A 24 28.41 40.89 -52.48
N PRO A 25 27.09 40.80 -52.75
CA PRO A 25 26.22 39.73 -52.25
C PRO A 25 26.73 38.30 -52.46
N GLN A 26 27.21 38.02 -53.66
CA GLN A 26 27.79 36.73 -54.03
C GLN A 26 29.11 36.47 -53.27
N GLY A 27 29.92 37.51 -53.03
CA GLY A 27 31.17 37.41 -52.28
C GLY A 27 30.90 37.02 -50.83
N VAL A 28 29.96 37.70 -50.17
CA VAL A 28 29.55 37.40 -48.79
C VAL A 28 29.09 35.94 -48.66
N ALA A 29 28.18 35.50 -49.54
CA ALA A 29 27.65 34.14 -49.51
C ALA A 29 28.72 33.06 -49.79
N ASN A 30 29.63 33.31 -50.74
CA ASN A 30 30.68 32.35 -51.11
C ASN A 30 31.75 32.22 -50.04
N VAL A 31 32.17 33.34 -49.42
CA VAL A 31 33.13 33.31 -48.31
C VAL A 31 32.53 32.56 -47.14
N ALA A 32 31.29 32.90 -46.74
CA ALA A 32 30.58 32.17 -45.68
C ALA A 32 30.49 30.67 -45.98
N TRP A 33 30.13 30.30 -47.21
CA TRP A 33 30.02 28.91 -47.64
C TRP A 33 31.36 28.16 -47.58
N ALA A 34 32.44 28.76 -48.05
CA ALA A 34 33.76 28.14 -48.03
C ALA A 34 34.21 27.84 -46.58
N PHE A 35 34.08 28.83 -45.70
CA PHE A 35 34.45 28.71 -44.28
C PHE A 35 33.56 27.69 -43.55
N ALA A 36 32.26 27.67 -43.81
CA ALA A 36 31.34 26.69 -43.24
C ALA A 36 31.54 25.26 -43.78
N THR A 37 32.02 25.11 -45.02
CA THR A 37 32.37 23.81 -45.59
C THR A 37 33.61 23.23 -44.91
N LEU A 38 34.55 24.09 -44.54
CA LEU A 38 35.82 23.71 -43.90
C LEU A 38 35.76 23.69 -42.37
N GLY A 39 34.68 24.19 -41.76
CA GLY A 39 34.50 24.21 -40.31
C GLY A 39 35.32 25.28 -39.59
N PHE A 40 35.71 26.36 -40.29
CA PHE A 40 36.44 27.47 -39.69
C PHE A 40 35.47 28.61 -39.34
N GLY A 41 35.19 28.79 -38.05
CA GLY A 41 34.24 29.78 -37.54
C GLY A 41 34.93 30.82 -36.65
N GLU A 42 35.75 31.69 -37.25
CA GLU A 42 36.37 32.80 -36.52
C GLU A 42 35.31 33.87 -36.20
N PRO A 43 35.08 34.23 -34.92
CA PRO A 43 33.99 35.12 -34.55
C PRO A 43 34.01 36.49 -35.24
N GLY A 44 35.18 37.11 -35.41
CA GLY A 44 35.32 38.41 -36.06
C GLY A 44 34.85 38.40 -37.51
N LEU A 45 35.26 37.39 -38.28
CA LEU A 45 34.81 37.15 -39.65
C LEU A 45 33.31 36.93 -39.74
N LEU A 46 32.73 36.12 -38.85
CA LEU A 46 31.30 35.83 -38.89
C LEU A 46 30.45 37.07 -38.58
N HIS A 47 30.91 37.93 -37.66
CA HIS A 47 30.31 39.24 -37.42
C HIS A 47 30.43 40.15 -38.65
N ALA A 48 31.63 40.26 -39.24
CA ALA A 48 31.86 41.10 -40.43
C ALA A 48 31.01 40.67 -41.64
N LEU A 49 30.88 39.36 -41.87
CA LEU A 49 30.02 38.81 -42.92
C LEU A 49 28.53 39.03 -42.64
N ALA A 50 28.10 38.93 -41.38
CA ALA A 50 26.73 39.18 -40.99
C ALA A 50 26.34 40.66 -41.18
N ASP A 51 27.22 41.59 -40.80
CA ASP A 51 27.02 43.02 -40.99
C ASP A 51 27.02 43.39 -42.47
N ALA A 52 27.96 42.85 -43.27
CA ALA A 52 27.99 43.05 -44.72
C ALA A 52 26.72 42.52 -45.40
N ALA A 53 26.21 41.35 -44.96
CA ALA A 53 24.96 40.77 -45.45
C ALA A 53 23.76 41.65 -45.11
N LEU A 54 23.67 42.19 -43.88
CA LEU A 54 22.58 43.06 -43.44
C LEU A 54 22.44 44.31 -44.32
N VAL A 55 23.57 44.96 -44.65
CA VAL A 55 23.57 46.19 -45.45
C VAL A 55 23.11 45.93 -46.89
N GLN A 56 23.45 44.78 -47.44
CA GLN A 56 23.25 44.46 -48.87
C GLN A 56 22.06 43.54 -49.13
N LEU A 57 21.29 43.16 -48.10
CA LEU A 57 20.33 42.06 -48.17
C LEU A 57 19.28 42.18 -49.30
N ARG A 58 18.88 43.41 -49.67
CA ARG A 58 17.89 43.65 -50.75
C ARG A 58 18.40 43.26 -52.13
N SER A 59 19.71 43.21 -52.36
CA SER A 59 20.30 42.81 -53.64
C SER A 59 20.65 41.32 -53.69
N PHE A 60 20.42 40.57 -52.61
CA PHE A 60 20.72 39.15 -52.56
C PHE A 60 19.74 38.34 -53.42
N LYS A 61 20.29 37.39 -54.18
CA LYS A 61 19.52 36.35 -54.89
C LYS A 61 19.14 35.21 -53.94
N PRO A 62 18.16 34.36 -54.31
CA PRO A 62 17.77 33.19 -53.51
C PRO A 62 18.93 32.29 -53.07
N GLN A 63 19.91 32.05 -53.96
CA GLN A 63 21.11 31.28 -53.65
C GLN A 63 21.97 31.94 -52.56
N GLU A 64 22.14 33.26 -52.61
CA GLU A 64 22.98 34.02 -51.68
C GLU A 64 22.35 34.08 -50.28
N LEU A 65 21.02 34.28 -50.23
CA LEU A 65 20.25 34.21 -48.98
C LEU A 65 20.36 32.83 -48.32
N SER A 66 20.13 31.77 -49.11
CA SER A 66 20.19 30.39 -48.64
C SER A 66 21.58 29.99 -48.16
N ASN A 67 22.62 30.28 -48.95
CA ASN A 67 24.00 29.94 -48.61
C ASN A 67 24.49 30.70 -47.38
N THR A 68 24.18 32.00 -47.26
CA THR A 68 24.57 32.81 -46.11
C THR A 68 23.94 32.28 -44.83
N ALA A 69 22.61 32.08 -44.83
CA ALA A 69 21.90 31.54 -43.67
C ALA A 69 22.42 30.16 -43.26
N TRP A 70 22.56 29.24 -44.23
CA TRP A 70 23.05 27.88 -43.97
C TRP A 70 24.46 27.88 -43.39
N SER A 71 25.35 28.72 -43.94
CA SER A 71 26.76 28.77 -43.53
C SER A 71 26.92 29.27 -42.09
N LEU A 72 26.24 30.36 -41.75
CA LEU A 72 26.28 30.91 -40.39
C LEU A 72 25.69 29.92 -39.38
N ALA A 73 24.52 29.33 -39.70
CA ALA A 73 23.89 28.33 -38.85
C ALA A 73 24.75 27.06 -38.67
N LYS A 74 25.43 26.61 -39.73
CA LYS A 74 26.33 25.45 -39.69
C LYS A 74 27.55 25.68 -38.78
N LEU A 75 28.07 26.91 -38.75
CA LEU A 75 29.16 27.32 -37.87
C LEU A 75 28.69 27.65 -36.44
N GLY A 76 27.40 27.48 -36.13
CA GLY A 76 26.85 27.77 -34.81
C GLY A 76 26.75 29.27 -34.51
N PHE A 77 26.79 30.12 -35.54
CA PHE A 77 26.69 31.57 -35.41
C PHE A 77 25.31 32.06 -35.85
N SER A 78 24.58 32.67 -34.93
CA SER A 78 23.22 33.14 -35.16
C SER A 78 23.06 34.58 -34.69
N VAL A 79 22.66 35.46 -35.61
CA VAL A 79 22.29 36.84 -35.30
C VAL A 79 20.79 36.99 -35.57
N SER A 80 19.98 37.13 -34.52
CA SER A 80 18.51 37.12 -34.63
C SER A 80 17.98 38.18 -35.61
N VAL A 81 18.58 39.37 -35.63
CA VAL A 81 18.21 40.45 -36.55
C VAL A 81 18.45 40.08 -38.00
N LEU A 82 19.61 39.49 -38.31
CA LEU A 82 19.96 39.04 -39.67
C LEU A 82 19.08 37.87 -40.11
N LEU A 83 18.86 36.86 -39.25
CA LEU A 83 18.00 35.72 -39.60
C LEU A 83 16.57 36.17 -39.89
N ARG A 84 16.04 37.11 -39.10
CA ARG A 84 14.73 37.71 -39.35
C ARG A 84 14.69 38.48 -40.66
N ALA A 85 15.71 39.27 -40.95
CA ALA A 85 15.80 40.01 -42.20
C ALA A 85 15.89 39.05 -43.41
N ILE A 86 16.73 38.02 -43.34
CA ILE A 86 16.84 36.97 -44.37
C ILE A 86 15.49 36.28 -44.58
N ALA A 87 14.78 35.92 -43.50
CA ALA A 87 13.49 35.26 -43.60
C ALA A 87 12.46 36.10 -44.37
N TRP A 88 12.34 37.39 -44.07
CA TRP A 88 11.43 38.30 -44.77
C TRP A 88 11.83 38.52 -46.23
N GLN A 89 13.13 38.69 -46.50
CA GLN A 89 13.62 38.84 -47.86
C GLN A 89 13.40 37.57 -48.69
N ALA A 90 13.61 36.40 -48.08
CA ALA A 90 13.35 35.12 -48.72
C ALA A 90 11.86 34.89 -48.96
N ALA A 91 10.98 35.26 -48.01
CA ALA A 91 9.54 35.18 -48.17
C ALA A 91 9.04 36.06 -49.33
N ALA A 92 9.58 37.27 -49.48
CA ALA A 92 9.26 38.16 -50.60
C ALA A 92 9.65 37.59 -51.98
N ALA A 93 10.65 36.71 -52.03
CA ALA A 93 11.15 36.07 -53.25
C ALA A 93 10.84 34.56 -53.33
N ALA A 94 9.91 34.05 -52.51
CA ALA A 94 9.74 32.61 -52.25
C ALA A 94 9.52 31.77 -53.53
N GLY A 95 8.78 32.30 -54.51
CA GLY A 95 8.52 31.61 -55.79
C GLY A 95 9.74 31.45 -56.71
N SER A 96 10.87 32.12 -56.41
CA SER A 96 12.11 32.02 -57.21
C SER A 96 13.14 31.07 -56.61
N PHE A 97 12.86 30.46 -55.45
CA PHE A 97 13.78 29.52 -54.81
C PHE A 97 13.65 28.12 -55.41
N SER A 98 14.79 27.45 -55.57
CA SER A 98 14.83 26.03 -55.88
C SER A 98 14.54 25.16 -54.63
N PRO A 99 14.13 23.89 -54.80
CA PRO A 99 13.93 22.96 -53.68
C PRO A 99 15.13 22.87 -52.72
N GLN A 100 16.35 22.80 -53.28
CA GLN A 100 17.57 22.74 -52.46
C GLN A 100 17.78 24.02 -51.64
N GLN A 101 17.49 25.19 -52.22
CA GLN A 101 17.66 26.47 -51.54
C GLN A 101 16.62 26.62 -50.40
N LEU A 102 15.37 26.19 -50.63
CA LEU A 102 14.33 26.14 -49.61
C LEU A 102 14.70 25.20 -48.46
N ALA A 103 15.19 23.99 -48.76
CA ALA A 103 15.62 23.02 -47.75
C ALA A 103 16.80 23.54 -46.92
N ASN A 104 17.81 24.14 -47.56
CA ASN A 104 18.97 24.72 -46.88
C ASN A 104 18.56 25.87 -45.96
N LEU A 105 17.66 26.74 -46.43
CA LEU A 105 17.18 27.89 -45.67
C LEU A 105 16.34 27.45 -44.47
N ALA A 106 15.43 26.50 -44.67
CA ALA A 106 14.66 25.87 -43.60
C ALA A 106 15.58 25.25 -42.55
N TRP A 107 16.53 24.42 -42.98
CA TRP A 107 17.50 23.80 -42.09
C TRP A 107 18.27 24.85 -41.28
N ALA A 108 18.68 25.95 -41.90
CA ALA A 108 19.39 27.05 -41.24
C ALA A 108 18.54 27.67 -40.11
N PHE A 109 17.26 27.98 -40.38
CA PHE A 109 16.36 28.54 -39.38
C PHE A 109 16.08 27.57 -38.23
N GLY A 110 15.85 26.29 -38.53
CA GLY A 110 15.70 25.24 -37.52
C GLY A 110 16.95 25.07 -36.67
N LYS A 111 18.13 25.05 -37.30
CA LYS A 111 19.42 24.90 -36.62
C LYS A 111 19.74 26.08 -35.70
N ALA A 112 19.36 27.29 -36.11
CA ALA A 112 19.51 28.51 -35.31
C ALA A 112 18.39 28.70 -34.26
N ALA A 113 17.41 27.80 -34.19
CA ALA A 113 16.24 27.90 -33.30
C ALA A 113 15.54 29.28 -33.37
N ALA A 114 15.44 29.85 -34.58
CA ALA A 114 14.94 31.19 -34.80
C ALA A 114 13.40 31.25 -34.62
N LYS A 115 12.93 31.40 -33.38
CA LYS A 115 11.48 31.43 -33.07
C LYS A 115 10.75 32.65 -33.64
N ASP A 116 11.46 33.75 -33.84
CA ASP A 116 10.90 35.04 -34.28
C ASP A 116 10.67 35.14 -35.80
N VAL A 117 10.76 34.03 -36.54
CA VAL A 117 10.56 33.99 -38.00
C VAL A 117 9.33 33.18 -38.43
N ALA A 118 8.40 32.89 -37.52
CA ALA A 118 7.26 32.02 -37.77
C ALA A 118 6.42 32.43 -39.01
N GLU A 119 6.10 33.72 -39.15
CA GLU A 119 5.30 34.25 -40.26
C GLU A 119 6.00 34.11 -41.64
N PRO A 120 7.22 34.63 -41.86
CA PRO A 120 7.91 34.43 -43.14
C PRO A 120 8.24 32.96 -43.44
N VAL A 121 8.47 32.13 -42.42
CA VAL A 121 8.67 30.68 -42.61
C VAL A 121 7.40 29.99 -43.12
N HIS A 122 6.20 30.47 -42.78
CA HIS A 122 4.96 29.94 -43.34
C HIS A 122 4.84 30.18 -44.86
N VAL A 123 5.28 31.34 -45.35
CA VAL A 123 5.32 31.64 -46.79
C VAL A 123 6.32 30.72 -47.51
N LEU A 124 7.46 30.44 -46.90
CA LEU A 124 8.44 29.49 -47.43
C LEU A 124 7.90 28.04 -47.45
N ALA A 125 7.07 27.65 -46.47
CA ALA A 125 6.37 26.36 -46.51
C ALA A 125 5.45 26.24 -47.74
N GLN A 126 4.69 27.30 -48.06
CA GLN A 126 3.82 27.29 -49.24
C GLN A 126 4.62 27.16 -50.54
N ALA A 127 5.77 27.84 -50.64
CA ALA A 127 6.66 27.69 -51.80
C ALA A 127 7.28 26.28 -51.89
N ALA A 128 7.56 25.64 -50.75
CA ALA A 128 8.02 24.25 -50.70
C ALA A 128 6.92 23.26 -51.13
N LEU A 129 5.68 23.47 -50.68
CA LEU A 129 4.51 22.67 -51.07
C LEU A 129 4.31 22.63 -52.59
N MET A 130 4.44 23.78 -53.26
CA MET A 130 4.28 23.90 -54.72
C MET A 130 5.35 23.17 -55.54
N GLN A 131 6.42 22.69 -54.91
CA GLN A 131 7.56 22.04 -55.55
C GLN A 131 7.95 20.72 -54.86
N ILE A 132 7.09 20.18 -54.00
CA ILE A 132 7.43 19.09 -53.06
C ILE A 132 7.91 17.82 -53.80
N ASP A 133 7.32 17.56 -54.96
CA ASP A 133 7.65 16.48 -55.91
C ASP A 133 9.10 16.55 -56.43
N ARG A 134 9.72 17.73 -56.39
CA ARG A 134 11.10 17.97 -56.87
C ARG A 134 12.14 17.94 -55.76
N PHE A 135 11.75 17.78 -54.49
CA PHE A 135 12.71 17.67 -53.40
C PHE A 135 13.43 16.32 -53.43
N THR A 136 14.73 16.37 -53.10
CA THR A 136 15.56 15.18 -52.87
C THR A 136 15.23 14.58 -51.49
N PRO A 137 15.60 13.32 -51.22
CA PRO A 137 15.52 12.71 -49.89
C PRO A 137 16.08 13.59 -48.76
N GLN A 138 17.29 14.10 -48.96
CA GLN A 138 17.93 15.04 -48.04
C GLN A 138 17.11 16.32 -47.86
N GLY A 139 16.55 16.85 -48.95
CA GLY A 139 15.70 18.03 -48.94
C GLY A 139 14.44 17.82 -48.10
N LEU A 140 13.74 16.71 -48.30
CA LEU A 140 12.53 16.33 -47.54
C LEU A 140 12.83 16.14 -46.05
N ALA A 141 13.91 15.41 -45.72
CA ALA A 141 14.34 15.21 -44.33
C ALA A 141 14.72 16.53 -43.64
N ASN A 142 15.46 17.41 -44.33
CA ASN A 142 15.82 18.73 -43.80
C ASN A 142 14.60 19.62 -43.58
N LEU A 143 13.61 19.55 -44.48
CA LEU A 143 12.35 20.29 -44.37
C LEU A 143 11.57 19.82 -43.14
N ALA A 144 11.32 18.53 -42.99
CA ALA A 144 10.64 18.00 -41.80
C ALA A 144 11.39 18.36 -40.50
N TRP A 145 12.71 18.15 -40.49
CA TRP A 145 13.56 18.44 -39.34
C TRP A 145 13.52 19.90 -38.93
N ALA A 146 13.56 20.82 -39.89
CA ALA A 146 13.53 22.26 -39.62
C ALA A 146 12.24 22.69 -38.92
N TRP A 147 11.08 22.22 -39.39
CA TRP A 147 9.79 22.55 -38.77
C TRP A 147 9.66 21.95 -37.36
N ALA A 148 10.20 20.74 -37.15
CA ALA A 148 10.30 20.12 -35.83
C ALA A 148 11.19 20.94 -34.88
N ALA A 149 12.36 21.38 -35.34
CA ALA A 149 13.30 22.18 -34.55
C ALA A 149 12.73 23.57 -34.20
N LEU A 150 11.99 24.19 -35.12
CA LEU A 150 11.30 25.47 -34.89
C LEU A 150 10.07 25.35 -33.98
N ARG A 151 9.59 24.12 -33.69
CA ARG A 151 8.31 23.84 -33.02
C ARG A 151 7.12 24.52 -33.71
N ALA A 152 7.19 24.63 -35.03
CA ALA A 152 6.15 25.21 -35.87
C ALA A 152 5.43 24.07 -36.59
N ALA A 153 4.26 23.68 -36.11
CA ALA A 153 3.46 22.65 -36.79
C ALA A 153 2.87 23.22 -38.10
N ASN A 154 3.04 22.49 -39.19
CA ASN A 154 2.38 22.78 -40.47
C ASN A 154 1.82 21.46 -41.05
N PRO A 155 0.58 21.09 -40.70
CA PRO A 155 0.00 19.80 -41.09
C PRO A 155 0.04 19.55 -42.60
N SER A 156 -0.31 20.55 -43.41
CA SER A 156 -0.31 20.43 -44.88
C SER A 156 1.09 20.16 -45.45
N LEU A 157 2.13 20.79 -44.89
CA LEU A 157 3.51 20.50 -45.27
C LEU A 157 3.93 19.08 -44.88
N LEU A 158 3.56 18.63 -43.68
CA LEU A 158 3.90 17.28 -43.21
C LEU A 158 3.18 16.19 -44.02
N GLU A 159 1.91 16.38 -44.36
CA GLU A 159 1.15 15.48 -45.23
C GLU A 159 1.79 15.39 -46.63
N ALA A 160 2.19 16.51 -47.22
CA ALA A 160 2.87 16.53 -48.50
C ALA A 160 4.26 15.86 -48.46
N VAL A 161 5.02 16.10 -47.38
CA VAL A 161 6.29 15.41 -47.15
C VAL A 161 6.07 13.91 -46.97
N ALA A 162 5.04 13.51 -46.22
CA ALA A 162 4.70 12.11 -45.99
C ALA A 162 4.43 11.36 -47.30
N ALA A 163 3.59 11.93 -48.18
CA ALA A 163 3.28 11.35 -49.48
C ALA A 163 4.54 11.15 -50.36
N GLU A 164 5.40 12.16 -50.43
CA GLU A 164 6.63 12.09 -51.23
C GLU A 164 7.70 11.16 -50.63
N VAL A 165 7.76 11.06 -49.31
CA VAL A 165 8.67 10.13 -48.62
C VAL A 165 8.33 8.71 -48.98
N VAL A 166 7.04 8.31 -48.94
CA VAL A 166 6.63 6.92 -49.21
C VAL A 166 7.08 6.48 -50.62
N GLU A 167 6.97 7.36 -51.61
CA GLU A 167 7.41 7.09 -52.99
C GLU A 167 8.95 7.02 -53.13
N LYS A 168 9.70 7.83 -52.35
CA LYS A 168 11.15 8.00 -52.51
C LYS A 168 12.00 7.28 -51.47
N ILE A 169 11.41 6.62 -50.47
CA ILE A 169 12.09 6.11 -49.27
C ILE A 169 13.31 5.23 -49.59
N GLY A 170 13.24 4.42 -50.65
CA GLY A 170 14.35 3.54 -51.09
C GLY A 170 15.65 4.27 -51.41
N SER A 171 15.58 5.57 -51.74
CA SER A 171 16.75 6.41 -52.04
C SER A 171 17.31 7.18 -50.83
N PHE A 172 16.63 7.13 -49.68
CA PHE A 172 17.08 7.81 -48.46
C PHE A 172 18.32 7.15 -47.86
N LYS A 173 19.24 7.95 -47.34
CA LYS A 173 20.38 7.50 -46.55
C LYS A 173 19.96 7.30 -45.07
N PRO A 174 20.68 6.45 -44.31
CA PRO A 174 20.40 6.24 -42.88
C PRO A 174 20.17 7.51 -42.05
N GLN A 175 21.04 8.51 -42.22
CA GLN A 175 20.90 9.82 -41.55
C GLN A 175 19.59 10.52 -41.89
N GLU A 176 19.14 10.45 -43.14
CA GLU A 176 17.93 11.11 -43.64
C GLU A 176 16.69 10.40 -43.09
N ILE A 177 16.70 9.06 -43.07
CA ILE A 177 15.65 8.23 -42.46
C ILE A 177 15.51 8.57 -40.97
N SER A 178 16.64 8.60 -40.24
CA SER A 178 16.64 8.92 -38.80
C SER A 178 16.15 10.35 -38.52
N ASN A 179 16.63 11.35 -39.26
CA ASN A 179 16.19 12.74 -39.10
C ASN A 179 14.70 12.93 -39.40
N LEU A 180 14.21 12.28 -40.47
CA LEU A 180 12.80 12.32 -40.85
C LEU A 180 11.93 11.72 -39.75
N ALA A 181 12.24 10.50 -39.31
CA ALA A 181 11.50 9.82 -38.26
C ALA A 181 11.47 10.65 -36.97
N TRP A 182 12.62 11.18 -36.55
CA TRP A 182 12.73 12.07 -35.39
C TRP A 182 11.85 13.31 -35.53
N ALA A 183 11.82 13.93 -36.72
CA ALA A 183 11.03 15.12 -36.97
C ALA A 183 9.52 14.87 -36.84
N PHE A 184 9.03 13.77 -37.43
CA PHE A 184 7.63 13.36 -37.31
C PHE A 184 7.26 13.09 -35.85
N ALA A 185 8.13 12.41 -35.09
CA ALA A 185 7.89 12.18 -33.67
C ALA A 185 7.90 13.46 -32.82
N LYS A 186 8.80 14.41 -33.09
CA LYS A 186 8.85 15.69 -32.37
C LYS A 186 7.67 16.60 -32.65
N LEU A 187 7.03 16.44 -33.80
CA LEU A 187 5.82 17.17 -34.17
C LEU A 187 4.54 16.41 -33.80
N GLU A 188 4.67 15.25 -33.13
CA GLU A 188 3.55 14.36 -32.78
C GLU A 188 2.71 13.95 -34.01
N ALA A 189 3.34 13.92 -35.19
CA ALA A 189 2.72 13.59 -36.45
C ALA A 189 2.83 12.08 -36.70
N ALA A 190 1.78 11.33 -36.35
CA ALA A 190 1.72 9.89 -36.54
C ALA A 190 1.14 9.52 -37.92
N ASP A 191 1.94 9.63 -38.98
CA ASP A 191 1.56 9.08 -40.28
C ASP A 191 1.98 7.61 -40.38
N ARG A 192 0.99 6.71 -40.31
CA ARG A 192 1.21 5.27 -40.31
C ARG A 192 1.99 4.80 -41.55
N SER A 193 1.71 5.36 -42.72
CA SER A 193 2.35 4.95 -43.97
C SER A 193 3.84 5.32 -43.99
N VAL A 194 4.19 6.48 -43.43
CA VAL A 194 5.59 6.92 -43.29
C VAL A 194 6.35 6.00 -42.34
N PHE A 195 5.79 5.66 -41.17
CA PHE A 195 6.47 4.80 -40.21
C PHE A 195 6.63 3.36 -40.71
N GLU A 196 5.64 2.82 -41.44
CA GLU A 196 5.76 1.51 -42.09
C GLU A 196 6.86 1.52 -43.18
N ALA A 197 6.90 2.56 -44.02
CA ALA A 197 7.93 2.73 -45.05
C ALA A 197 9.33 2.91 -44.45
N VAL A 198 9.45 3.74 -43.40
CA VAL A 198 10.69 3.97 -42.66
C VAL A 198 11.18 2.68 -42.00
N ALA A 199 10.29 1.92 -41.35
CA ALA A 199 10.66 0.66 -40.70
C ALA A 199 11.21 -0.36 -41.70
N LEU A 200 10.50 -0.53 -42.82
CA LEU A 200 10.90 -1.45 -43.88
C LEU A 200 12.27 -1.08 -44.45
N GLU A 201 12.45 0.19 -44.83
CA GLU A 201 13.69 0.64 -45.44
C GLU A 201 14.86 0.62 -44.44
N ALA A 202 14.64 1.08 -43.21
CA ALA A 202 15.67 1.07 -42.17
C ALA A 202 16.14 -0.35 -41.85
N ALA A 203 15.23 -1.34 -41.85
CA ALA A 203 15.59 -2.74 -41.63
C ALA A 203 16.54 -3.27 -42.73
N THR A 204 16.38 -2.85 -43.99
CA THR A 204 17.30 -3.24 -45.08
C THR A 204 18.67 -2.57 -45.00
N LYS A 205 18.75 -1.39 -44.37
CA LYS A 205 19.95 -0.54 -44.31
C LYS A 205 20.62 -0.51 -42.93
N VAL A 206 20.16 -1.30 -41.96
CA VAL A 206 20.55 -1.20 -40.53
C VAL A 206 22.07 -1.13 -40.31
N GLN A 207 22.85 -1.91 -41.07
CA GLN A 207 24.31 -1.99 -40.94
C GLN A 207 25.02 -0.68 -41.33
N ALA A 208 24.37 0.17 -42.14
CA ALA A 208 24.91 1.45 -42.57
C ALA A 208 24.54 2.60 -41.62
N PHE A 209 23.64 2.39 -40.67
CA PHE A 209 23.29 3.40 -39.68
C PHE A 209 24.44 3.60 -38.69
N LYS A 210 24.68 4.85 -38.31
CA LYS A 210 25.59 5.18 -37.21
C LYS A 210 24.89 4.98 -35.86
N PRO A 211 25.64 4.81 -34.77
CA PRO A 211 25.11 4.70 -33.41
C PRO A 211 24.01 5.71 -33.05
N GLN A 212 24.26 6.99 -33.29
CA GLN A 212 23.28 8.07 -33.05
C GLN A 212 22.00 7.90 -33.86
N GLU A 213 22.11 7.46 -35.12
CA GLU A 213 20.98 7.30 -36.04
C GLU A 213 20.10 6.12 -35.63
N LEU A 214 20.71 5.00 -35.22
CA LEU A 214 20.01 3.83 -34.65
C LEU A 214 19.30 4.18 -33.35
N ALA A 215 19.99 4.85 -32.41
CA ALA A 215 19.40 5.24 -31.14
C ALA A 215 18.21 6.21 -31.34
N ASN A 216 18.34 7.18 -32.24
CA ASN A 216 17.26 8.10 -32.58
C ASN A 216 16.08 7.40 -33.25
N LEU A 217 16.33 6.43 -34.13
CA LEU A 217 15.29 5.63 -34.78
C LEU A 217 14.51 4.79 -33.75
N ALA A 218 15.21 4.06 -32.87
CA ALA A 218 14.55 3.28 -31.82
C ALA A 218 13.76 4.19 -30.86
N TRP A 219 14.36 5.31 -30.43
CA TRP A 219 13.70 6.31 -29.59
C TRP A 219 12.42 6.86 -30.24
N THR A 220 12.47 7.12 -31.54
CA THR A 220 11.33 7.63 -32.32
C THR A 220 10.13 6.68 -32.29
N PHE A 221 10.34 5.40 -32.62
CA PHE A 221 9.27 4.40 -32.60
C PHE A 221 8.72 4.21 -31.19
N SER A 222 9.59 4.27 -30.18
CA SER A 222 9.23 4.19 -28.77
C SER A 222 8.32 5.34 -28.31
N VAL A 223 8.67 6.60 -28.59
CA VAL A 223 7.87 7.76 -28.17
C VAL A 223 6.52 7.80 -28.88
N MET A 224 6.49 7.37 -30.14
CA MET A 224 5.26 7.26 -30.92
C MET A 224 4.41 6.04 -30.55
N SER A 225 4.89 5.18 -29.63
CA SER A 225 4.23 3.92 -29.25
C SER A 225 3.96 2.98 -30.44
N ILE A 226 4.79 3.03 -31.48
CA ILE A 226 4.68 2.20 -32.68
C ILE A 226 5.51 0.93 -32.49
N HIS A 227 4.84 -0.22 -32.55
CA HIS A 227 5.45 -1.53 -32.34
C HIS A 227 5.76 -2.18 -33.70
N ASP A 228 7.01 -2.14 -34.13
CA ASP A 228 7.50 -2.85 -35.32
C ASP A 228 8.46 -3.98 -34.92
N GLU A 229 7.96 -5.21 -34.93
CA GLU A 229 8.71 -6.39 -34.49
C GLU A 229 9.90 -6.75 -35.41
N VAL A 230 9.86 -6.35 -36.68
CA VAL A 230 10.91 -6.68 -37.65
C VAL A 230 12.08 -5.73 -37.43
N LEU A 231 11.81 -4.43 -37.41
CA LEU A 231 12.79 -3.39 -37.18
C LEU A 231 13.52 -3.59 -35.85
N PHE A 232 12.79 -3.79 -34.75
CA PHE A 232 13.43 -3.94 -33.42
C PHE A 232 14.26 -5.22 -33.31
N ARG A 233 13.86 -6.30 -33.97
CA ARG A 233 14.67 -7.54 -34.06
C ARG A 233 15.96 -7.34 -34.85
N VAL A 234 15.88 -6.61 -35.95
CA VAL A 234 17.04 -6.31 -36.80
C VAL A 234 18.00 -5.35 -36.09
N ILE A 235 17.48 -4.33 -35.40
CA ILE A 235 18.29 -3.45 -34.52
C ILE A 235 18.94 -4.25 -33.39
N ALA A 236 18.21 -5.19 -32.77
CA ALA A 236 18.74 -6.04 -31.70
C ALA A 236 19.87 -6.96 -32.17
N ALA A 237 19.76 -7.52 -33.38
CA ALA A 237 20.79 -8.38 -33.96
C ALA A 237 22.08 -7.63 -34.31
N GLU A 238 21.95 -6.40 -34.81
CA GLU A 238 23.10 -5.61 -35.29
C GLU A 238 23.79 -4.80 -34.18
N GLY A 239 23.03 -4.31 -33.20
CA GLY A 239 23.50 -3.44 -32.12
C GLY A 239 24.79 -3.93 -31.43
N PRO A 240 24.87 -5.19 -30.96
CA PRO A 240 26.05 -5.72 -30.27
C PRO A 240 27.37 -5.57 -31.05
N GLY A 241 27.34 -5.67 -32.38
CA GLY A 241 28.52 -5.50 -33.23
C GLY A 241 29.03 -4.05 -33.30
N GLN A 242 28.18 -3.07 -32.99
CA GLN A 242 28.49 -1.64 -33.14
C GLN A 242 28.70 -0.91 -31.80
N PHE A 243 28.38 -1.52 -30.65
CA PHE A 243 28.39 -0.84 -29.35
C PHE A 243 29.73 -0.20 -28.94
N ALA A 244 30.87 -0.68 -29.46
CA ALA A 244 32.16 -0.03 -29.22
C ALA A 244 32.21 1.42 -29.75
N ALA A 245 31.40 1.76 -30.74
CA ALA A 245 31.30 3.10 -31.32
C ALA A 245 30.19 3.97 -30.68
N PHE A 246 29.35 3.40 -29.80
CA PHE A 246 28.25 4.12 -29.17
C PHE A 246 28.76 5.02 -28.03
N LYS A 247 28.16 6.20 -27.93
CA LYS A 247 28.30 7.09 -26.77
C LYS A 247 27.35 6.68 -25.64
N PRO A 248 27.62 7.08 -24.38
CA PRO A 248 26.72 6.83 -23.25
C PRO A 248 25.24 7.13 -23.52
N GLN A 249 24.95 8.30 -24.11
CA GLN A 249 23.60 8.74 -24.46
C GLN A 249 22.91 7.82 -25.48
N GLU A 250 23.66 7.25 -26.41
CA GLU A 250 23.11 6.39 -27.46
C GLU A 250 22.77 5.01 -26.88
N LEU A 251 23.62 4.49 -25.99
CA LEU A 251 23.37 3.25 -25.24
C LEU A 251 22.14 3.39 -24.33
N SER A 252 22.06 4.48 -23.58
CA SER A 252 20.94 4.73 -22.65
C SER A 252 19.62 4.92 -23.39
N ASN A 253 19.60 5.68 -24.48
CA ASN A 253 18.40 5.89 -25.31
C ASN A 253 17.94 4.59 -26.00
N LEU A 254 18.86 3.77 -26.48
CA LEU A 254 18.52 2.49 -27.10
C LEU A 254 17.90 1.54 -26.07
N ALA A 255 18.51 1.41 -24.89
CA ALA A 255 17.95 0.61 -23.79
C ALA A 255 16.55 1.11 -23.39
N TRP A 256 16.41 2.43 -23.22
CA TRP A 256 15.15 3.07 -22.87
C TRP A 256 14.06 2.82 -23.92
N ALA A 257 14.39 2.91 -25.21
CA ALA A 257 13.44 2.69 -26.30
C ALA A 257 12.87 1.27 -26.30
N PHE A 258 13.72 0.25 -26.17
CA PHE A 258 13.31 -1.14 -26.08
C PHE A 258 12.45 -1.40 -24.83
N ALA A 259 12.85 -0.86 -23.69
CA ALA A 259 12.08 -0.97 -22.45
C ALA A 259 10.74 -0.25 -22.51
N ASN A 260 10.65 0.87 -23.21
CA ASN A 260 9.40 1.61 -23.33
C ASN A 260 8.34 0.81 -24.13
N LEU A 261 8.75 0.15 -25.21
CA LEU A 261 7.92 -0.75 -26.03
C LEU A 261 7.80 -2.17 -25.45
N ASN A 262 8.33 -2.43 -24.25
CA ASN A 262 8.28 -3.73 -23.60
C ASN A 262 8.94 -4.87 -24.41
N VAL A 263 9.99 -4.55 -25.18
CA VAL A 263 10.75 -5.50 -26.00
C VAL A 263 12.02 -5.91 -25.24
N ALA A 264 12.05 -7.16 -24.78
CA ALA A 264 13.19 -7.74 -24.09
C ALA A 264 13.97 -8.68 -25.04
N ASP A 265 15.09 -8.21 -25.59
CA ASP A 265 16.04 -9.04 -26.34
C ASP A 265 17.28 -9.36 -25.49
N PRO A 266 17.49 -10.63 -25.07
CA PRO A 266 18.58 -10.99 -24.17
C PRO A 266 19.99 -10.67 -24.71
N ALA A 267 20.22 -10.81 -26.02
CA ALA A 267 21.53 -10.59 -26.62
C ALA A 267 21.87 -9.09 -26.66
N LEU A 268 20.91 -8.27 -27.09
CA LEU A 268 21.02 -6.81 -27.05
C LEU A 268 21.29 -6.32 -25.62
N PHE A 269 20.48 -6.72 -24.64
CA PHE A 269 20.62 -6.23 -23.26
C PHE A 269 21.91 -6.73 -22.58
N SER A 270 22.38 -7.94 -22.91
CA SER A 270 23.70 -8.41 -22.47
C SER A 270 24.82 -7.54 -23.06
N GLY A 271 24.75 -7.21 -24.35
CA GLY A 271 25.73 -6.35 -25.01
C GLY A 271 25.70 -4.90 -24.47
N LEU A 272 24.50 -4.34 -24.27
CA LEU A 272 24.29 -3.02 -23.68
C LEU A 272 24.89 -2.96 -22.28
N ALA A 273 24.67 -3.99 -21.46
CA ALA A 273 25.26 -4.07 -20.12
C ALA A 273 26.79 -4.08 -20.16
N GLY A 274 27.40 -4.89 -21.03
CA GLY A 274 28.86 -4.94 -21.20
C GLY A 274 29.46 -3.61 -21.65
N ALA A 275 28.89 -3.00 -22.71
CA ALA A 275 29.36 -1.73 -23.26
C ALA A 275 29.19 -0.57 -22.26
N SER A 276 28.08 -0.55 -21.53
CA SER A 276 27.81 0.50 -20.53
C SER A 276 28.73 0.38 -19.32
N LEU A 277 29.00 -0.83 -18.84
CA LEU A 277 29.95 -1.07 -17.74
C LEU A 277 31.37 -0.62 -18.09
N ALA A 278 31.80 -0.78 -19.34
CA ALA A 278 33.15 -0.42 -19.79
C ALA A 278 33.43 1.09 -19.73
N ASN A 279 32.39 1.93 -19.81
CA ASN A 279 32.53 3.40 -19.87
C ASN A 279 31.54 4.13 -18.96
N LEU A 280 31.12 3.51 -17.85
CA LEU A 280 30.04 4.02 -17.01
C LEU A 280 30.34 5.41 -16.41
N GLN A 281 31.62 5.72 -16.16
CA GLN A 281 32.06 7.02 -15.64
C GLN A 281 31.78 8.19 -16.61
N ALA A 282 31.62 7.93 -17.90
CA ALA A 282 31.28 8.96 -18.89
C ALA A 282 29.77 9.25 -18.97
N PHE A 283 28.93 8.44 -18.32
CA PHE A 283 27.48 8.61 -18.34
C PHE A 283 27.09 9.82 -17.49
N ASN A 284 26.19 10.65 -18.02
CA ASN A 284 25.57 11.73 -17.25
C ASN A 284 24.41 11.17 -16.37
N PRO A 285 23.84 11.95 -15.44
CA PRO A 285 22.74 11.51 -14.60
C PRO A 285 21.52 10.94 -15.35
N GLN A 286 21.15 11.54 -16.48
CA GLN A 286 20.03 11.09 -17.31
C GLN A 286 20.32 9.73 -17.98
N ASP A 287 21.56 9.53 -18.44
CA ASP A 287 21.95 8.25 -19.05
C ASP A 287 21.91 7.12 -18.01
N ILE A 288 22.38 7.41 -16.79
CA ILE A 288 22.35 6.48 -15.64
C ILE A 288 20.90 6.13 -15.29
N SER A 289 20.02 7.12 -15.16
CA SER A 289 18.63 6.92 -14.76
C SER A 289 17.84 6.14 -15.82
N ASN A 290 18.00 6.49 -17.11
CA ASN A 290 17.39 5.77 -18.23
C ASN A 290 17.84 4.31 -18.30
N LEU A 291 19.14 4.06 -18.12
CA LEU A 291 19.69 2.71 -18.14
C LEU A 291 19.18 1.87 -16.97
N ALA A 292 19.19 2.42 -15.74
CA ALA A 292 18.63 1.74 -14.57
C ALA A 292 17.16 1.38 -14.79
N TRP A 293 16.38 2.34 -15.28
CA TRP A 293 14.95 2.17 -15.52
C TRP A 293 14.67 1.12 -16.59
N ALA A 294 15.40 1.14 -17.70
CA ALA A 294 15.22 0.19 -18.79
C ALA A 294 15.43 -1.26 -18.34
N PHE A 295 16.54 -1.52 -17.63
CA PHE A 295 16.86 -2.85 -17.14
C PHE A 295 15.90 -3.31 -16.04
N ALA A 296 15.50 -2.41 -15.13
CA ALA A 296 14.55 -2.74 -14.08
C ALA A 296 13.13 -2.98 -14.61
N LYS A 297 12.67 -2.21 -15.60
CA LYS A 297 11.33 -2.35 -16.19
C LYS A 297 11.14 -3.68 -16.92
N LEU A 298 12.15 -4.12 -17.67
CA LEU A 298 12.08 -5.37 -18.44
C LEU A 298 12.46 -6.61 -17.63
N ASP A 299 12.94 -6.45 -16.39
CA ASP A 299 13.48 -7.53 -15.55
C ASP A 299 14.55 -8.38 -16.26
N VAL A 300 15.34 -7.74 -17.13
CA VAL A 300 16.45 -8.38 -17.87
C VAL A 300 17.68 -8.43 -16.96
N GLY A 301 17.87 -9.56 -16.30
CA GLY A 301 18.86 -9.77 -15.23
C GLY A 301 20.29 -9.30 -15.56
N ALA A 302 20.65 -8.09 -15.11
CA ALA A 302 21.98 -7.50 -15.22
C ALA A 302 22.45 -6.94 -13.89
N GLN A 303 22.48 -7.77 -12.84
CA GLN A 303 22.82 -7.33 -11.48
C GLN A 303 24.17 -6.59 -11.40
N ALA A 304 25.17 -7.00 -12.19
CA ALA A 304 26.47 -6.32 -12.24
C ALA A 304 26.35 -4.89 -12.78
N LEU A 305 25.58 -4.70 -13.86
CA LEU A 305 25.29 -3.38 -14.40
C LEU A 305 24.56 -2.52 -13.38
N ILE A 306 23.45 -3.02 -12.83
CA ILE A 306 22.64 -2.22 -11.91
C ILE A 306 23.45 -1.81 -10.68
N ARG A 307 24.27 -2.72 -10.10
CA ARG A 307 25.19 -2.35 -9.01
C ARG A 307 26.23 -1.32 -9.44
N GLY A 308 26.76 -1.41 -10.66
CA GLY A 308 27.67 -0.41 -11.22
C GLY A 308 27.00 0.96 -11.34
N VAL A 309 25.80 1.00 -11.94
CA VAL A 309 24.98 2.20 -12.14
C VAL A 309 24.66 2.86 -10.80
N LEU A 310 24.28 2.09 -9.78
CA LEU A 310 24.01 2.60 -8.44
C LEU A 310 25.25 3.20 -7.77
N ARG A 311 26.44 2.61 -7.96
CA ARG A 311 27.69 3.19 -7.45
C ARG A 311 28.03 4.51 -8.12
N GLU A 312 27.90 4.56 -9.44
CA GLU A 312 28.17 5.78 -10.20
C GLU A 312 27.17 6.90 -9.87
N ALA A 313 25.88 6.55 -9.73
CA ALA A 313 24.86 7.48 -9.27
C ALA A 313 25.18 8.06 -7.88
N ALA A 314 25.68 7.23 -6.96
CA ALA A 314 26.10 7.69 -5.64
C ALA A 314 27.25 8.70 -5.69
N ALA A 315 28.13 8.63 -6.69
CA ALA A 315 29.25 9.55 -6.87
C ALA A 315 28.85 10.89 -7.52
N LYS A 316 27.76 10.88 -8.32
CA LYS A 316 27.28 12.04 -9.09
C LYS A 316 25.97 12.64 -8.58
N LEU A 317 25.53 12.23 -7.38
CA LEU A 317 24.18 12.46 -6.89
C LEU A 317 23.73 13.93 -6.93
N SER A 318 24.61 14.87 -6.58
CA SER A 318 24.30 16.31 -6.60
C SER A 318 24.00 16.89 -7.98
N CYS A 319 24.21 16.14 -9.06
CA CYS A 319 23.93 16.55 -10.43
C CYS A 319 22.61 15.96 -10.98
N PHE A 320 21.90 15.15 -10.20
CA PHE A 320 20.68 14.49 -10.66
C PHE A 320 19.50 15.44 -10.61
N SER A 321 18.66 15.41 -11.65
CA SER A 321 17.37 16.11 -11.64
C SER A 321 16.35 15.36 -10.77
N PRO A 322 15.24 16.00 -10.36
CA PRO A 322 14.12 15.32 -9.69
C PRO A 322 13.64 14.05 -10.43
N GLN A 323 13.54 14.13 -11.75
CA GLN A 323 13.16 13.00 -12.61
C GLN A 323 14.18 11.85 -12.53
N ASP A 324 15.47 12.15 -12.51
CA ASP A 324 16.53 11.15 -12.44
C ASP A 324 16.53 10.45 -11.07
N ILE A 325 16.40 11.22 -9.98
CA ILE A 325 16.32 10.69 -8.60
C ILE A 325 15.12 9.74 -8.48
N SER A 326 13.96 10.18 -8.95
CA SER A 326 12.73 9.40 -8.93
C SER A 326 12.85 8.10 -9.73
N SER A 327 13.37 8.19 -10.96
CA SER A 327 13.55 7.04 -11.85
C SER A 327 14.53 6.02 -11.26
N LEU A 328 15.61 6.49 -10.64
CA LEU A 328 16.59 5.63 -10.00
C LEU A 328 16.00 4.92 -8.77
N ALA A 329 15.28 5.66 -7.90
CA ALA A 329 14.62 5.08 -6.74
C ALA A 329 13.59 4.01 -7.15
N TRP A 330 12.77 4.30 -8.17
CA TRP A 330 11.83 3.33 -8.74
C TRP A 330 12.55 2.10 -9.26
N SER A 331 13.66 2.28 -9.99
CA SER A 331 14.45 1.18 -10.57
C SER A 331 15.05 0.27 -9.49
N MET A 332 15.51 0.83 -8.37
CA MET A 332 16.02 0.06 -7.23
C MET A 332 14.94 -0.86 -6.65
N ALA A 333 13.73 -0.33 -6.47
CA ALA A 333 12.59 -1.07 -5.93
C ALA A 333 12.08 -2.13 -6.92
N ALA A 334 11.92 -1.77 -8.20
CA ALA A 334 11.48 -2.69 -9.25
C ALA A 334 12.46 -3.86 -9.44
N ALA A 335 13.77 -3.59 -9.43
CA ALA A 335 14.81 -4.63 -9.52
C ALA A 335 15.03 -5.41 -8.20
N ARG A 336 14.32 -5.06 -7.12
CA ARG A 336 14.44 -5.68 -5.79
C ARG A 336 15.87 -5.66 -5.24
N ILE A 337 16.61 -4.60 -5.52
CA ILE A 337 17.99 -4.44 -5.04
C ILE A 337 17.94 -3.62 -3.74
N ASP A 338 18.20 -4.30 -2.62
CA ASP A 338 18.35 -3.61 -1.35
C ASP A 338 19.67 -2.82 -1.34
N SER A 339 19.53 -1.50 -1.40
CA SER A 339 20.61 -0.55 -1.15
C SER A 339 20.05 0.60 -0.31
N SER A 340 19.48 0.26 0.85
CA SER A 340 18.90 1.18 1.82
C SER A 340 19.79 2.38 2.18
N GLY A 341 21.12 2.23 2.11
CA GLY A 341 22.07 3.34 2.30
C GLY A 341 22.04 4.37 1.15
N LEU A 342 21.99 3.92 -0.10
CA LEU A 342 21.89 4.81 -1.26
C LEU A 342 20.49 5.42 -1.35
N LEU A 343 19.43 4.64 -1.12
CA LEU A 343 18.06 5.16 -1.13
C LEU A 343 17.89 6.31 -0.13
N ARG A 344 18.48 6.20 1.07
CA ARG A 344 18.51 7.31 2.04
C ARG A 344 19.24 8.55 1.50
N LYS A 345 20.35 8.39 0.77
CA LYS A 345 21.04 9.51 0.13
C LYS A 345 20.20 10.13 -0.99
N LEU A 346 19.55 9.32 -1.83
CA LEU A 346 18.64 9.79 -2.88
C LEU A 346 17.50 10.62 -2.29
N VAL A 347 16.88 10.14 -1.22
CA VAL A 347 15.82 10.88 -0.53
C VAL A 347 16.37 12.16 0.09
N ALA A 348 17.55 12.13 0.72
CA ALA A 348 18.17 13.34 1.27
C ALA A 348 18.47 14.39 0.19
N GLU A 349 18.94 13.98 -0.98
CA GLU A 349 19.11 14.87 -2.14
C GLU A 349 17.76 15.36 -2.67
N ALA A 350 16.73 14.51 -2.75
CA ALA A 350 15.39 14.93 -3.16
C ALA A 350 14.82 16.03 -2.25
N LEU A 351 15.15 16.02 -0.95
CA LEU A 351 14.73 17.07 -0.02
C LEU A 351 15.35 18.44 -0.32
N THR A 352 16.49 18.52 -1.01
CA THR A 352 17.13 19.81 -1.35
C THR A 352 16.38 20.54 -2.47
N SER A 353 15.63 19.80 -3.30
CA SER A 353 14.93 20.27 -4.51
C SER A 353 13.45 19.87 -4.53
N LEU A 354 12.87 19.57 -3.36
CA LEU A 354 11.54 18.98 -3.23
C LEU A 354 10.41 19.73 -3.98
N PRO A 355 10.37 21.08 -4.00
CA PRO A 355 9.34 21.82 -4.73
C PRO A 355 9.37 21.62 -6.26
N GLU A 356 10.51 21.20 -6.83
CA GLU A 356 10.69 20.97 -8.26
C GLU A 356 10.12 19.62 -8.71
N PHE A 357 9.88 18.69 -7.79
CA PHE A 357 9.33 17.37 -8.11
C PHE A 357 7.88 17.46 -8.58
N LYS A 358 7.54 16.64 -9.58
CA LYS A 358 6.17 16.40 -10.02
C LYS A 358 5.49 15.34 -9.15
N PRO A 359 4.15 15.31 -9.09
CA PRO A 359 3.40 14.29 -8.34
C PRO A 359 3.81 12.84 -8.64
N GLN A 360 3.98 12.50 -9.93
CA GLN A 360 4.45 11.18 -10.35
C GLN A 360 5.82 10.83 -9.76
N GLU A 361 6.72 11.82 -9.72
CA GLU A 361 8.10 11.63 -9.26
C GLU A 361 8.14 11.41 -7.74
N LEU A 362 7.32 12.15 -6.99
CA LEU A 362 7.12 11.98 -5.55
C LEU A 362 6.50 10.61 -5.23
N SER A 363 5.45 10.22 -5.97
CA SER A 363 4.79 8.92 -5.83
C SER A 363 5.77 7.76 -6.01
N ASN A 364 6.60 7.80 -7.05
CA ASN A 364 7.65 6.80 -7.30
C ASN A 364 8.68 6.72 -6.16
N LEU A 365 9.09 7.87 -5.62
CA LEU A 365 10.07 7.93 -4.52
C LEU A 365 9.51 7.28 -3.24
N VAL A 366 8.29 7.63 -2.85
CA VAL A 366 7.65 7.07 -1.65
C VAL A 366 7.31 5.58 -1.87
N TRP A 367 6.87 5.21 -3.06
CA TRP A 367 6.64 3.81 -3.44
C TRP A 367 7.92 2.97 -3.34
N ALA A 368 9.06 3.51 -3.78
CA ALA A 368 10.35 2.84 -3.66
C ALA A 368 10.77 2.65 -2.20
N CYS A 369 10.59 3.67 -1.35
CA CYS A 369 10.83 3.57 0.09
C CYS A 369 9.98 2.47 0.75
N ALA A 370 8.69 2.39 0.43
CA ALA A 370 7.79 1.37 0.96
C ALA A 370 8.16 -0.04 0.48
N SER A 371 8.42 -0.20 -0.82
CA SER A 371 8.77 -1.49 -1.43
C SER A 371 10.07 -2.08 -0.88
N LEU A 372 11.04 -1.23 -0.53
CA LEU A 372 12.32 -1.60 0.07
C LEU A 372 12.32 -1.51 1.60
N GLN A 373 11.16 -1.29 2.23
CA GLN A 373 10.98 -1.17 3.69
C GLN A 373 11.91 -0.13 4.35
N ALA A 374 12.29 0.93 3.63
CA ALA A 374 13.17 1.98 4.11
C ALA A 374 12.39 2.99 4.96
N ARG A 375 12.34 2.74 6.27
CA ARG A 375 11.70 3.64 7.24
C ARG A 375 12.63 4.80 7.61
N SER A 376 12.18 6.03 7.35
CA SER A 376 12.76 7.26 7.92
C SER A 376 11.67 8.32 8.10
N PRO A 377 11.02 8.36 9.27
CA PRO A 377 9.93 9.30 9.55
C PRO A 377 10.32 10.77 9.33
N GLU A 378 11.57 11.12 9.59
CA GLU A 378 12.12 12.47 9.44
C GLU A 378 12.14 12.94 7.98
N LEU A 379 12.22 11.99 7.03
CA LEU A 379 12.23 12.25 5.59
C LEU A 379 10.82 12.19 4.98
N LEU A 380 9.94 11.33 5.53
CA LEU A 380 8.60 11.10 5.00
C LEU A 380 7.63 12.25 5.34
N SER A 381 7.81 12.95 6.45
CA SER A 381 6.97 14.10 6.81
C SER A 381 7.13 15.29 5.85
N PRO A 382 8.35 15.75 5.50
CA PRO A 382 8.54 16.74 4.43
C PRO A 382 7.92 16.32 3.09
N LEU A 383 8.13 15.06 2.68
CA LEU A 383 7.53 14.51 1.46
C LEU A 383 6.00 14.56 1.49
N GLY A 384 5.38 14.16 2.61
CA GLY A 384 3.93 14.21 2.77
C GLY A 384 3.37 15.63 2.68
N ARG A 385 4.08 16.62 3.23
CA ARG A 385 3.70 18.04 3.10
C ARG A 385 3.76 18.52 1.66
N GLU A 386 4.81 18.19 0.91
CA GLU A 386 4.91 18.58 -0.50
C GLU A 386 3.81 17.95 -1.35
N VAL A 387 3.56 16.64 -1.17
CA VAL A 387 2.44 15.95 -1.83
C VAL A 387 1.11 16.64 -1.52
N THR A 388 0.90 17.06 -0.27
CA THR A 388 -0.32 17.79 0.13
C THR A 388 -0.46 19.12 -0.61
N MET A 389 0.64 19.85 -0.83
CA MET A 389 0.62 21.11 -1.61
C MET A 389 0.31 20.89 -3.09
N LYS A 390 0.76 19.77 -3.67
CA LYS A 390 0.55 19.38 -5.07
C LYS A 390 -0.63 18.42 -5.27
N MET A 391 -1.52 18.28 -4.28
CA MET A 391 -2.59 17.28 -4.26
C MET A 391 -3.51 17.35 -5.49
N LEU A 392 -3.85 18.57 -5.92
CA LEU A 392 -4.73 18.80 -7.07
C LEU A 392 -4.14 18.29 -8.40
N GLU A 393 -2.81 18.25 -8.51
CA GLU A 393 -2.10 17.76 -9.69
C GLU A 393 -1.99 16.22 -9.71
N CYS A 394 -2.21 15.55 -8.57
CA CYS A 394 -2.03 14.11 -8.44
C CYS A 394 -3.09 13.33 -9.24
N LYS A 395 -2.65 12.35 -10.02
CA LYS A 395 -3.50 11.37 -10.70
C LYS A 395 -3.99 10.28 -9.73
N PRO A 396 -5.08 9.56 -10.04
CA PRO A 396 -5.58 8.44 -9.23
C PRO A 396 -4.53 7.42 -8.79
N GLN A 397 -3.65 7.03 -9.72
CA GLN A 397 -2.57 6.08 -9.44
C GLN A 397 -1.58 6.61 -8.39
N GLU A 398 -1.26 7.91 -8.46
CA GLU A 398 -0.33 8.56 -7.53
C GLU A 398 -0.93 8.64 -6.12
N LEU A 399 -2.21 9.05 -6.02
CA LEU A 399 -2.95 9.07 -4.76
C LEU A 399 -2.96 7.69 -4.09
N ALA A 400 -3.28 6.64 -4.84
CA ALA A 400 -3.31 5.28 -4.33
C ALA A 400 -1.92 4.77 -3.93
N ASN A 401 -0.88 5.03 -4.73
CA ASN A 401 0.50 4.61 -4.42
C ASN A 401 1.05 5.32 -3.19
N ILE A 402 0.80 6.62 -3.04
CA ILE A 402 1.23 7.38 -1.87
C ILE A 402 0.52 6.84 -0.61
N ALA A 403 -0.80 6.68 -0.64
CA ALA A 403 -1.54 6.12 0.49
C ALA A 403 -1.03 4.73 0.88
N TRP A 404 -0.86 3.85 -0.13
CA TRP A 404 -0.32 2.51 0.07
C TRP A 404 1.09 2.52 0.68
N ALA A 405 1.95 3.43 0.23
CA ALA A 405 3.32 3.51 0.70
C ALA A 405 3.40 4.00 2.15
N PHE A 406 2.62 5.01 2.53
CA PHE A 406 2.52 5.47 3.92
C PHE A 406 1.97 4.37 4.84
N ALA A 407 0.94 3.63 4.38
CA ALA A 407 0.38 2.50 5.11
C ALA A 407 1.40 1.37 5.31
N THR A 408 2.12 1.00 4.25
CA THR A 408 3.17 -0.05 4.29
C THR A 408 4.31 0.32 5.24
N LEU A 409 4.69 1.60 5.29
CA LEU A 409 5.73 2.10 6.19
C LEU A 409 5.23 2.30 7.64
N GLY A 410 3.92 2.23 7.88
CA GLY A 410 3.30 2.45 9.19
C GLY A 410 3.34 3.91 9.64
N VAL A 411 3.35 4.86 8.70
CA VAL A 411 3.42 6.29 8.98
C VAL A 411 2.01 6.88 8.93
N HIS A 412 1.55 7.38 10.08
CA HIS A 412 0.26 8.04 10.21
C HIS A 412 0.41 9.55 10.01
N ASP A 413 -0.16 10.08 8.93
CA ASP A 413 -0.31 11.52 8.68
C ASP A 413 -1.77 11.83 8.36
N ALA A 414 -2.50 12.31 9.37
CA ALA A 414 -3.94 12.56 9.25
C ALA A 414 -4.27 13.67 8.23
N ALA A 415 -3.39 14.67 8.08
CA ALA A 415 -3.62 15.77 7.15
C ALA A 415 -3.47 15.30 5.70
N LEU A 416 -2.41 14.52 5.43
CA LEU A 416 -2.19 13.91 4.12
C LEU A 416 -3.34 12.95 3.76
N LEU A 417 -3.73 12.06 4.68
CA LEU A 417 -4.82 11.10 4.41
C LEU A 417 -6.15 11.81 4.14
N GLY A 418 -6.48 12.85 4.90
CA GLY A 418 -7.69 13.66 4.65
C GLY A 418 -7.64 14.39 3.30
N ALA A 419 -6.46 14.86 2.87
CA ALA A 419 -6.28 15.47 1.56
C ALA A 419 -6.41 14.46 0.42
N ILE A 420 -5.78 13.28 0.55
CA ILE A 420 -5.93 12.16 -0.39
C ILE A 420 -7.41 11.75 -0.50
N ALA A 421 -8.12 11.65 0.63
CA ALA A 421 -9.52 11.27 0.65
C ALA A 421 -10.41 12.23 -0.15
N ARG A 422 -10.28 13.55 0.11
CA ARG A 422 -11.02 14.58 -0.61
C ARG A 422 -10.73 14.56 -2.11
N GLU A 423 -9.46 14.47 -2.48
CA GLU A 423 -9.08 14.48 -3.89
C GLU A 423 -9.50 13.20 -4.62
N SER A 424 -9.44 12.06 -3.93
CA SER A 424 -9.91 10.78 -4.47
C SER A 424 -11.41 10.78 -4.73
N LEU A 425 -12.21 11.46 -3.89
CA LEU A 425 -13.65 11.63 -4.12
C LEU A 425 -13.93 12.43 -5.40
N VAL A 426 -13.16 13.51 -5.66
CA VAL A 426 -13.30 14.32 -6.87
C VAL A 426 -12.95 13.52 -8.12
N LYS A 427 -11.88 12.71 -8.06
CA LYS A 427 -11.34 11.96 -9.21
C LYS A 427 -11.83 10.53 -9.32
N LEU A 428 -12.80 10.12 -8.51
CA LEU A 428 -13.20 8.71 -8.32
C LEU A 428 -13.51 7.96 -9.61
N SER A 429 -14.16 8.62 -10.58
CA SER A 429 -14.52 8.03 -11.88
C SER A 429 -13.34 7.64 -12.76
N SER A 430 -12.14 8.15 -12.46
CA SER A 430 -10.90 7.87 -13.19
C SER A 430 -9.98 6.86 -12.50
N PHE A 431 -10.39 6.32 -11.33
CA PHE A 431 -9.63 5.29 -10.65
C PHE A 431 -9.80 3.92 -11.34
N GLU A 432 -8.69 3.23 -11.53
CA GLU A 432 -8.71 1.83 -11.92
C GLU A 432 -8.98 0.92 -10.70
N PRO A 433 -9.50 -0.30 -10.92
CA PRO A 433 -9.74 -1.30 -9.86
C PRO A 433 -8.58 -1.49 -8.88
N GLN A 434 -7.34 -1.58 -9.40
CA GLN A 434 -6.17 -1.75 -8.56
C GLN A 434 -5.97 -0.55 -7.62
N ASN A 435 -6.16 0.67 -8.11
CA ASN A 435 -6.02 1.90 -7.32
C ASN A 435 -7.08 1.96 -6.21
N LEU A 436 -8.34 1.61 -6.52
CA LEU A 436 -9.42 1.54 -5.52
C LEU A 436 -9.09 0.56 -4.39
N SER A 437 -8.61 -0.64 -4.74
CA SER A 437 -8.26 -1.65 -3.74
C SER A 437 -7.07 -1.25 -2.86
N ASN A 438 -6.05 -0.62 -3.46
CA ASN A 438 -4.88 -0.12 -2.72
C ASN A 438 -5.26 1.02 -1.77
N LEU A 439 -6.13 1.92 -2.23
CA LEU A 439 -6.63 3.03 -1.41
C LEU A 439 -7.43 2.51 -0.21
N ALA A 440 -8.41 1.62 -0.43
CA ALA A 440 -9.17 1.02 0.65
C ALA A 440 -8.27 0.27 1.66
N TRP A 441 -7.32 -0.51 1.16
CA TRP A 441 -6.35 -1.23 1.99
C TRP A 441 -5.50 -0.27 2.83
N ALA A 442 -4.99 0.81 2.24
CA ALA A 442 -4.15 1.78 2.93
C ALA A 442 -4.88 2.45 4.11
N PHE A 443 -6.12 2.89 3.88
CA PHE A 443 -6.95 3.48 4.94
C PHE A 443 -7.27 2.48 6.04
N ALA A 444 -7.49 1.20 5.69
CA ALA A 444 -7.71 0.15 6.68
C ALA A 444 -6.48 -0.16 7.54
N VAL A 445 -5.29 -0.26 6.93
CA VAL A 445 -4.03 -0.48 7.66
C VAL A 445 -3.76 0.66 8.62
N LEU A 446 -3.94 1.91 8.18
CA LEU A 446 -3.72 3.10 8.98
C LEU A 446 -4.89 3.41 9.94
N GLN A 447 -5.92 2.56 9.99
CA GLN A 447 -7.12 2.75 10.81
C GLN A 447 -7.78 4.13 10.60
N ALA A 448 -7.64 4.69 9.40
CA ALA A 448 -8.15 6.00 9.04
C ALA A 448 -9.63 5.88 8.64
N GLN A 449 -10.49 6.47 9.47
CA GLN A 449 -11.94 6.42 9.28
C GLN A 449 -12.40 7.56 8.37
N GLU A 450 -12.53 7.27 7.06
CA GLU A 450 -13.13 8.17 6.06
C GLU A 450 -14.41 7.57 5.47
N PRO A 451 -15.57 7.74 6.14
CA PRO A 451 -16.80 7.06 5.77
C PRO A 451 -17.27 7.29 4.33
N GLU A 452 -17.22 8.55 3.89
CA GLU A 452 -17.71 8.96 2.58
C GLU A 452 -16.83 8.41 1.44
N LEU A 453 -15.50 8.44 1.63
CA LEU A 453 -14.55 7.84 0.69
C LEU A 453 -14.79 6.34 0.56
N LEU A 454 -14.88 5.61 1.67
CA LEU A 454 -15.02 4.15 1.66
C LEU A 454 -16.34 3.72 1.00
N HIS A 455 -17.44 4.43 1.28
CA HIS A 455 -18.71 4.18 0.62
C HIS A 455 -18.64 4.46 -0.89
N SER A 456 -17.94 5.54 -1.28
CA SER A 456 -17.76 5.88 -2.70
C SER A 456 -16.86 4.87 -3.43
N ILE A 457 -15.75 4.44 -2.83
CA ILE A 457 -14.93 3.33 -3.32
C ILE A 457 -15.78 2.07 -3.48
N ALA A 458 -16.65 1.78 -2.52
CA ALA A 458 -17.49 0.59 -2.57
C ALA A 458 -18.45 0.64 -3.77
N ARG A 459 -19.11 1.77 -4.01
CA ARG A 459 -19.98 1.99 -5.16
C ARG A 459 -19.23 1.92 -6.49
N ALA A 460 -18.05 2.54 -6.59
CA ALA A 460 -17.22 2.50 -7.79
C ALA A 460 -16.73 1.07 -8.08
N SER A 461 -16.32 0.33 -7.05
CA SER A 461 -15.87 -1.06 -7.17
C SER A 461 -16.99 -1.99 -7.62
N LEU A 462 -18.23 -1.74 -7.18
CA LEU A 462 -19.41 -2.51 -7.58
C LEU A 462 -19.69 -2.40 -9.10
N ALA A 463 -19.43 -1.23 -9.70
CA ALA A 463 -19.69 -0.97 -11.11
C ALA A 463 -18.78 -1.79 -12.05
N ASP A 464 -17.56 -2.13 -11.61
CA ASP A 464 -16.57 -2.85 -12.44
C ASP A 464 -15.83 -3.96 -11.66
N LEU A 465 -16.59 -4.74 -10.89
CA LEU A 465 -16.01 -5.76 -10.02
C LEU A 465 -15.26 -6.88 -10.79
N LYS A 466 -15.62 -7.09 -12.06
CA LYS A 466 -15.02 -8.12 -12.92
C LYS A 466 -13.58 -7.79 -13.33
N ALA A 467 -13.25 -6.50 -13.44
CA ALA A 467 -11.91 -6.04 -13.78
C ALA A 467 -10.93 -6.11 -12.59
N PHE A 468 -11.41 -6.34 -11.37
CA PHE A 468 -10.52 -6.55 -10.22
C PHE A 468 -9.77 -7.88 -10.34
N ALA A 469 -8.44 -7.79 -10.16
CA ALA A 469 -7.63 -8.97 -9.90
C ALA A 469 -8.06 -9.66 -8.59
N PRO A 470 -7.83 -10.97 -8.41
CA PRO A 470 -8.23 -11.70 -7.21
C PRO A 470 -7.69 -11.10 -5.90
N GLN A 471 -6.48 -10.53 -5.93
CA GLN A 471 -5.91 -9.79 -4.80
C GLN A 471 -6.75 -8.55 -4.43
N GLY A 472 -7.24 -7.80 -5.43
CA GLY A 472 -8.05 -6.61 -5.20
C GLY A 472 -9.36 -6.91 -4.49
N LEU A 473 -10.00 -8.05 -4.81
CA LEU A 473 -11.20 -8.53 -4.14
C LEU A 473 -10.95 -8.81 -2.64
N ALA A 474 -9.85 -9.52 -2.35
CA ALA A 474 -9.46 -9.83 -0.98
C ALA A 474 -9.09 -8.58 -0.17
N ASN A 475 -8.37 -7.64 -0.79
CA ASN A 475 -8.00 -6.36 -0.18
C ASN A 475 -9.24 -5.53 0.16
N LEU A 476 -10.22 -5.43 -0.75
CA LEU A 476 -11.47 -4.72 -0.51
C LEU A 476 -12.26 -5.35 0.64
N ALA A 477 -12.48 -6.67 0.61
CA ALA A 477 -13.21 -7.37 1.68
C ALA A 477 -12.51 -7.18 3.04
N TRP A 478 -11.19 -7.37 3.08
CA TRP A 478 -10.39 -7.19 4.29
C TRP A 478 -10.43 -5.75 4.80
N ALA A 479 -10.34 -4.75 3.92
CA ALA A 479 -10.38 -3.34 4.29
C ALA A 479 -11.72 -2.96 4.91
N LEU A 480 -12.84 -3.35 4.29
CA LEU A 480 -14.18 -3.11 4.81
C LEU A 480 -14.38 -3.77 6.18
N ALA A 481 -13.94 -5.02 6.33
CA ALA A 481 -14.02 -5.74 7.61
C ALA A 481 -13.18 -5.09 8.71
N THR A 482 -11.95 -4.70 8.39
CA THR A 482 -11.02 -4.06 9.32
C THR A 482 -11.57 -2.72 9.84
N LEU A 483 -12.19 -1.94 8.96
CA LEU A 483 -12.81 -0.66 9.30
C LEU A 483 -14.26 -0.80 9.81
N GLY A 484 -14.82 -2.01 9.83
CA GLY A 484 -16.18 -2.30 10.29
C GLY A 484 -17.28 -1.65 9.43
N ARG A 485 -17.07 -1.57 8.11
CA ARG A 485 -18.00 -0.97 7.13
C ARG A 485 -18.94 -2.04 6.57
N ASP A 486 -20.25 -1.86 6.78
CA ASP A 486 -21.29 -2.79 6.31
C ASP A 486 -21.82 -2.39 4.92
N GLU A 487 -21.00 -2.55 3.88
CA GLU A 487 -21.36 -2.27 2.48
C GLU A 487 -22.02 -3.49 1.83
N ARG A 488 -23.25 -3.82 2.25
CA ARG A 488 -23.92 -5.11 1.96
C ARG A 488 -24.03 -5.47 0.48
N GLU A 489 -24.31 -4.49 -0.38
CA GLU A 489 -24.45 -4.72 -1.82
C GLU A 489 -23.13 -5.14 -2.45
N LEU A 490 -22.06 -4.40 -2.16
CA LEU A 490 -20.72 -4.74 -2.62
C LEU A 490 -20.25 -6.08 -2.03
N LEU A 491 -20.48 -6.32 -0.74
CA LEU A 491 -20.09 -7.58 -0.09
C LEU A 491 -20.82 -8.77 -0.74
N ARG A 492 -22.10 -8.66 -1.09
CA ARG A 492 -22.77 -9.73 -1.83
C ARG A 492 -22.12 -9.97 -3.21
N ALA A 493 -21.86 -8.90 -3.97
CA ALA A 493 -21.22 -9.02 -5.28
C ALA A 493 -19.78 -9.56 -5.18
N LEU A 494 -19.03 -9.18 -4.14
CA LEU A 494 -17.70 -9.72 -3.84
C LEU A 494 -17.75 -11.21 -3.56
N ALA A 495 -18.77 -11.71 -2.85
CA ALA A 495 -18.93 -13.13 -2.57
C ALA A 495 -19.13 -13.92 -3.86
N GLU A 496 -20.05 -13.46 -4.71
CA GLU A 496 -20.33 -14.06 -6.02
C GLU A 496 -19.09 -14.08 -6.90
N ARG A 497 -18.38 -12.94 -6.99
CA ARG A 497 -17.15 -12.86 -7.79
C ARG A 497 -16.02 -13.73 -7.22
N ALA A 498 -15.85 -13.75 -5.89
CA ALA A 498 -14.86 -14.59 -5.23
C ALA A 498 -15.14 -16.08 -5.43
N GLU A 499 -16.40 -16.50 -5.50
CA GLU A 499 -16.81 -17.87 -5.85
C GLU A 499 -16.38 -18.22 -7.28
N GLU A 500 -16.59 -17.32 -8.25
CA GLU A 500 -16.19 -17.53 -9.66
C GLU A 500 -14.67 -17.70 -9.83
N VAL A 501 -13.87 -16.94 -9.07
CA VAL A 501 -12.39 -16.94 -9.20
C VAL A 501 -11.70 -17.72 -8.08
N VAL A 502 -12.43 -18.51 -7.29
CA VAL A 502 -11.90 -19.16 -6.08
C VAL A 502 -10.68 -20.04 -6.37
N SER A 503 -10.65 -20.67 -7.54
CA SER A 503 -9.58 -21.57 -7.97
C SER A 503 -8.22 -20.89 -8.15
N VAL A 504 -8.22 -19.60 -8.53
CA VAL A 504 -6.99 -18.82 -8.74
C VAL A 504 -6.58 -17.99 -7.52
N LEU A 505 -7.40 -17.97 -6.45
CA LEU A 505 -7.03 -17.31 -5.20
C LEU A 505 -5.87 -18.02 -4.53
N THR A 506 -4.93 -17.26 -3.98
CA THR A 506 -3.85 -17.77 -3.14
C THR A 506 -4.39 -18.17 -1.75
N PRO A 507 -3.66 -19.02 -0.99
CA PRO A 507 -4.01 -19.34 0.39
C PRO A 507 -4.31 -18.11 1.27
N GLN A 508 -3.46 -17.09 1.15
CA GLN A 508 -3.60 -15.82 1.86
C GLN A 508 -4.93 -15.13 1.53
N TRP A 509 -5.31 -15.07 0.25
CA TRP A 509 -6.55 -14.40 -0.16
C TRP A 509 -7.80 -15.17 0.23
N LEU A 510 -7.77 -16.51 0.17
CA LEU A 510 -8.84 -17.36 0.70
C LEU A 510 -9.06 -17.11 2.20
N SER A 511 -7.98 -17.11 2.98
CA SER A 511 -8.02 -16.81 4.41
C SER A 511 -8.55 -15.40 4.68
N ASN A 512 -8.05 -14.38 3.96
CA ASN A 512 -8.46 -12.99 4.18
C ASN A 512 -9.94 -12.76 3.87
N ILE A 513 -10.46 -13.35 2.79
CA ILE A 513 -11.88 -13.25 2.44
C ILE A 513 -12.73 -13.94 3.52
N ALA A 514 -12.42 -15.18 3.90
CA ALA A 514 -13.16 -15.88 4.95
C ALA A 514 -13.14 -15.11 6.28
N TRP A 515 -11.97 -14.60 6.67
CA TRP A 515 -11.81 -13.77 7.86
C TRP A 515 -12.63 -12.49 7.79
N ALA A 516 -12.66 -11.81 6.63
CA ALA A 516 -13.40 -10.57 6.45
C ALA A 516 -14.92 -10.78 6.64
N TYR A 517 -15.47 -11.81 6.02
CA TYR A 517 -16.90 -12.13 6.13
C TYR A 517 -17.27 -12.55 7.54
N ALA A 518 -16.46 -13.41 8.17
CA ALA A 518 -16.68 -13.80 9.55
C ALA A 518 -16.59 -12.62 10.54
N THR A 519 -15.65 -11.70 10.31
CA THR A 519 -15.47 -10.48 11.12
C THR A 519 -16.68 -9.55 11.02
N LEU A 520 -17.28 -9.45 9.83
CA LEU A 520 -18.50 -8.68 9.59
C LEU A 520 -19.79 -9.42 10.00
N GLY A 521 -19.68 -10.66 10.50
CA GLY A 521 -20.83 -11.49 10.87
C GLY A 521 -21.64 -12.01 9.67
N LEU A 522 -21.03 -12.05 8.48
CA LEU A 522 -21.67 -12.49 7.25
C LEU A 522 -21.50 -13.98 7.02
N ASP A 523 -22.63 -14.69 6.97
CA ASP A 523 -22.70 -16.14 6.86
C ASP A 523 -23.07 -16.59 5.43
N ASP A 524 -22.18 -16.32 4.46
CA ASP A 524 -22.39 -16.71 3.06
C ASP A 524 -22.09 -18.19 2.81
N ARG A 525 -23.14 -19.01 2.67
CA ARG A 525 -23.03 -20.47 2.48
C ARG A 525 -22.20 -20.86 1.28
N ARG A 526 -22.34 -20.16 0.16
CA ARG A 526 -21.73 -20.59 -1.10
C ARG A 526 -20.25 -20.26 -1.07
N LEU A 527 -19.91 -19.04 -0.65
CA LEU A 527 -18.54 -18.59 -0.50
C LEU A 527 -17.74 -19.47 0.46
N PHE A 528 -18.25 -19.72 1.68
CA PHE A 528 -17.53 -20.54 2.66
C PHE A 528 -17.31 -21.98 2.16
N ARG A 529 -18.30 -22.58 1.49
CA ARG A 529 -18.15 -23.92 0.90
C ARG A 529 -17.13 -23.92 -0.25
N ALA A 530 -17.14 -22.91 -1.11
CA ALA A 530 -16.19 -22.77 -2.21
C ALA A 530 -14.75 -22.63 -1.69
N ILE A 531 -14.55 -21.76 -0.68
CA ILE A 531 -13.26 -21.59 0.00
C ILE A 531 -12.83 -22.90 0.66
N ALA A 532 -13.73 -23.59 1.38
CA ALA A 532 -13.44 -24.84 2.05
C ALA A 532 -12.96 -25.93 1.06
N LYS A 533 -13.70 -26.12 -0.04
CA LYS A 533 -13.33 -27.07 -1.10
C LYS A 533 -11.94 -26.76 -1.67
N GLN A 534 -11.67 -25.49 -1.97
CA GLN A 534 -10.40 -25.09 -2.54
C GLN A 534 -9.22 -25.21 -1.55
N ALA A 535 -9.49 -24.98 -0.25
CA ALA A 535 -8.48 -25.02 0.79
C ALA A 535 -8.05 -26.45 1.14
N VAL A 536 -8.97 -27.42 1.20
CA VAL A 536 -8.69 -28.83 1.59
C VAL A 536 -7.48 -29.40 0.84
N ASP A 537 -7.44 -29.25 -0.49
CA ASP A 537 -6.37 -29.80 -1.32
C ASP A 537 -5.04 -29.02 -1.26
N ARG A 538 -5.07 -27.81 -0.68
CA ARG A 538 -3.97 -26.84 -0.71
C ARG A 538 -3.45 -26.45 0.67
N LEU A 539 -3.95 -27.04 1.76
CA LEU A 539 -3.59 -26.68 3.15
C LEU A 539 -2.09 -26.66 3.42
N ARG A 540 -1.29 -27.46 2.69
CA ARG A 540 0.18 -27.46 2.78
C ARG A 540 0.81 -26.13 2.37
N ASP A 541 0.17 -25.41 1.45
CA ASP A 541 0.62 -24.11 0.94
C ASP A 541 0.20 -22.95 1.86
N PHE A 542 -0.72 -23.21 2.82
CA PHE A 542 -1.16 -22.19 3.77
C PHE A 542 -0.10 -21.98 4.85
N LYS A 543 0.06 -20.72 5.25
CA LYS A 543 0.80 -20.37 6.46
C LYS A 543 -0.02 -20.74 7.71
N PRO A 544 0.63 -21.03 8.85
CA PRO A 544 -0.07 -21.37 10.10
C PRO A 544 -1.17 -20.38 10.52
N LEU A 545 -0.92 -19.07 10.38
CA LEU A 545 -1.91 -18.03 10.66
C LEU A 545 -3.15 -18.13 9.74
N GLU A 546 -2.95 -18.44 8.46
CA GLU A 546 -4.03 -18.54 7.48
C GLU A 546 -4.92 -19.76 7.75
N ILE A 547 -4.32 -20.88 8.17
CA ILE A 547 -5.03 -22.08 8.63
C ILE A 547 -5.88 -21.76 9.86
N ALA A 548 -5.29 -21.09 10.85
CA ALA A 548 -6.01 -20.67 12.06
C ALA A 548 -7.16 -19.70 11.74
N ASN A 549 -6.95 -18.76 10.83
CA ASN A 549 -7.97 -17.81 10.39
C ASN A 549 -9.14 -18.48 9.68
N LEU A 550 -8.90 -19.50 8.84
CA LEU A 550 -9.98 -20.27 8.19
C LEU A 550 -10.84 -21.01 9.22
N ALA A 551 -10.21 -21.71 10.17
CA ALA A 551 -10.94 -22.39 11.25
C ALA A 551 -11.73 -21.39 12.09
N TRP A 552 -11.10 -20.27 12.45
CA TRP A 552 -11.72 -19.19 13.21
C TRP A 552 -12.90 -18.60 12.48
N ALA A 553 -12.79 -18.36 11.17
CA ALA A 553 -13.86 -17.82 10.36
C ALA A 553 -15.07 -18.75 10.36
N CYS A 554 -14.85 -20.05 10.08
CA CYS A 554 -15.90 -21.07 10.13
C CYS A 554 -16.57 -21.16 11.51
N ALA A 555 -15.77 -21.17 12.59
CA ALA A 555 -16.27 -21.24 13.96
C ALA A 555 -17.05 -20.00 14.37
N THR A 556 -16.64 -18.84 13.88
CA THR A 556 -17.28 -17.55 14.14
C THR A 556 -18.68 -17.53 13.51
N VAL A 557 -18.83 -17.90 12.24
CA VAL A 557 -20.15 -17.96 11.58
C VAL A 557 -20.93 -19.24 11.87
N GLY A 558 -20.35 -20.20 12.59
CA GLY A 558 -21.00 -21.48 12.94
C GLY A 558 -21.11 -22.47 11.78
N ARG A 559 -20.24 -22.37 10.77
CA ARG A 559 -20.18 -23.28 9.61
C ARG A 559 -19.39 -24.52 9.93
N ARG A 560 -20.04 -25.69 9.86
CA ARG A 560 -19.43 -27.00 10.07
C ARG A 560 -18.98 -27.62 8.74
N GLU A 561 -17.97 -27.01 8.12
CA GLU A 561 -17.32 -27.59 6.94
C GLU A 561 -16.44 -28.78 7.39
N HIS A 562 -17.07 -29.94 7.63
CA HIS A 562 -16.45 -31.09 8.30
C HIS A 562 -15.15 -31.57 7.64
N GLU A 563 -15.11 -31.64 6.31
CA GLU A 563 -13.92 -32.05 5.55
C GLU A 563 -12.77 -31.06 5.78
N LEU A 564 -13.03 -29.75 5.64
CA LEU A 564 -12.04 -28.71 5.89
C LEU A 564 -11.53 -28.76 7.33
N LEU A 565 -12.42 -28.81 8.32
CA LEU A 565 -12.04 -28.75 9.73
C LEU A 565 -11.22 -29.98 10.15
N SER A 566 -11.54 -31.15 9.59
CA SER A 566 -10.76 -32.37 9.81
C SER A 566 -9.38 -32.27 9.17
N ALA A 567 -9.31 -31.78 7.93
CA ALA A 567 -8.05 -31.59 7.22
C ALA A 567 -7.16 -30.51 7.89
N VAL A 568 -7.76 -29.42 8.37
CA VAL A 568 -7.10 -28.37 9.16
C VAL A 568 -6.51 -28.96 10.44
N ALA A 569 -7.28 -29.78 11.16
CA ALA A 569 -6.79 -30.39 12.40
C ALA A 569 -5.59 -31.34 12.14
N GLN A 570 -5.66 -32.14 11.07
CA GLN A 570 -4.56 -33.03 10.68
C GLN A 570 -3.31 -32.27 10.24
N GLU A 571 -3.45 -31.24 9.41
CA GLU A 571 -2.31 -30.44 8.95
C GLU A 571 -1.70 -29.62 10.09
N ALA A 572 -2.53 -29.06 10.98
CA ALA A 572 -2.05 -28.38 12.18
C ALA A 572 -1.29 -29.33 13.11
N LEU A 573 -1.75 -30.57 13.29
CA LEU A 573 -1.03 -31.57 14.08
C LEU A 573 0.34 -31.90 13.45
N ARG A 574 0.38 -32.06 12.12
CA ARG A 574 1.61 -32.39 11.38
C ARG A 574 2.69 -31.32 11.53
N ARG A 575 2.28 -30.04 11.62
CA ARG A 575 3.17 -28.86 11.61
C ARG A 575 3.03 -28.02 12.86
N LEU A 576 2.59 -28.60 13.98
CA LEU A 576 2.26 -27.86 15.18
C LEU A 576 3.38 -26.90 15.66
N PRO A 577 4.68 -27.28 15.58
CA PRO A 577 5.79 -26.38 15.90
C PRO A 577 5.85 -25.07 15.11
N ASP A 578 5.30 -25.04 13.88
CA ASP A 578 5.26 -23.85 13.04
C ASP A 578 4.19 -22.84 13.50
N PHE A 579 3.23 -23.27 14.32
CA PHE A 579 2.13 -22.42 14.77
C PHE A 579 2.56 -21.62 16.00
N GLU A 580 2.49 -20.29 15.90
CA GLU A 580 2.59 -19.43 17.07
C GLU A 580 1.53 -19.79 18.13
N PRO A 581 1.79 -19.59 19.44
CA PRO A 581 0.89 -19.98 20.51
C PRO A 581 -0.55 -19.47 20.36
N GLN A 582 -0.71 -18.24 19.86
CA GLN A 582 -2.02 -17.65 19.63
C GLN A 582 -2.80 -18.38 18.52
N ASN A 583 -2.12 -18.86 17.48
CA ASN A 583 -2.74 -19.61 16.38
C ASN A 583 -3.18 -21.00 16.86
N GLN A 584 -2.38 -21.66 17.70
CA GLN A 584 -2.74 -22.95 18.31
C GLN A 584 -3.99 -22.85 19.18
N LEU A 585 -4.05 -21.83 20.04
CA LEU A 585 -5.23 -21.55 20.88
C LEU A 585 -6.46 -21.22 20.04
N THR A 586 -6.28 -20.45 18.96
CA THR A 586 -7.36 -20.09 18.04
C THR A 586 -7.94 -21.32 17.33
N LEU A 587 -7.08 -22.24 16.88
CA LEU A 587 -7.50 -23.52 16.30
C LEU A 587 -8.29 -24.35 17.29
N MET A 588 -7.78 -24.52 18.50
CA MET A 588 -8.45 -25.31 19.53
C MET A 588 -9.82 -24.73 19.88
N TRP A 589 -9.92 -23.41 20.06
CA TRP A 589 -11.20 -22.72 20.25
C TRP A 589 -12.16 -22.98 19.08
N SER A 590 -11.66 -22.87 17.85
CA SER A 590 -12.47 -23.01 16.64
C SER A 590 -13.06 -24.40 16.50
N LEU A 591 -12.23 -25.43 16.69
CA LEU A 591 -12.63 -26.83 16.63
C LEU A 591 -13.58 -27.20 17.78
N ALA A 592 -13.24 -26.81 19.02
CA ALA A 592 -14.09 -27.06 20.18
C ALA A 592 -15.47 -26.40 20.04
N ARG A 593 -15.51 -25.16 19.54
CA ARG A 593 -16.76 -24.42 19.31
C ARG A 593 -17.67 -25.09 18.30
N LEU A 594 -17.11 -25.72 17.27
CA LEU A 594 -17.84 -26.43 16.23
C LEU A 594 -18.12 -27.90 16.58
N ASP A 595 -17.76 -28.32 17.81
CA ASP A 595 -17.83 -29.70 18.30
C ASP A 595 -17.04 -30.68 17.39
N VAL A 596 -15.90 -30.24 16.85
CA VAL A 596 -14.95 -31.08 16.10
C VAL A 596 -13.85 -31.55 17.06
N LEU A 597 -13.87 -32.84 17.37
CA LEU A 597 -12.97 -33.43 18.36
C LEU A 597 -11.77 -34.06 17.67
N HIS A 598 -10.59 -33.48 17.87
CA HIS A 598 -9.32 -34.03 17.43
C HIS A 598 -8.39 -34.21 18.64
N VAL A 599 -8.63 -35.28 19.41
CA VAL A 599 -7.99 -35.54 20.71
C VAL A 599 -6.46 -35.44 20.64
N GLU A 600 -5.85 -35.98 19.59
CA GLU A 600 -4.40 -35.94 19.41
C GLU A 600 -3.87 -34.52 19.24
N LEU A 601 -4.60 -33.66 18.53
CA LEU A 601 -4.21 -32.27 18.31
C LEU A 601 -4.32 -31.48 19.61
N PHE A 602 -5.41 -31.67 20.35
CA PHE A 602 -5.63 -30.97 21.62
C PHE A 602 -4.54 -31.34 22.63
N LYS A 603 -4.20 -32.63 22.73
CA LYS A 603 -3.09 -33.11 23.56
C LYS A 603 -1.73 -32.55 23.11
N ALA A 604 -1.48 -32.51 21.80
CA ALA A 604 -0.23 -31.96 21.27
C ALA A 604 -0.09 -30.45 21.53
N VAL A 605 -1.18 -29.68 21.33
CA VAL A 605 -1.25 -28.24 21.65
C VAL A 605 -1.01 -28.03 23.15
N GLU A 606 -1.69 -28.78 24.00
CA GLU A 606 -1.50 -28.72 25.45
C GLU A 606 -0.05 -29.03 25.83
N HIS A 607 0.53 -30.10 25.29
CA HIS A 607 1.92 -30.46 25.55
C HIS A 607 2.89 -29.34 25.15
N GLN A 608 2.76 -28.80 23.93
CA GLN A 608 3.66 -27.77 23.44
C GLN A 608 3.51 -26.45 24.22
N LEU A 609 2.29 -25.98 24.46
CA LEU A 609 2.07 -24.72 25.16
C LEU A 609 2.42 -24.80 26.65
N VAL A 610 2.04 -25.89 27.32
CA VAL A 610 2.25 -26.04 28.76
C VAL A 610 3.66 -26.52 29.07
N SER A 611 4.08 -27.63 28.45
CA SER A 611 5.32 -28.32 28.82
C SER A 611 6.55 -27.74 28.12
N GLU A 612 6.46 -27.37 26.84
CA GLU A 612 7.63 -26.86 26.10
C GLU A 612 7.77 -25.34 26.23
N LEU A 613 6.69 -24.57 26.09
CA LEU A 613 6.76 -23.11 26.19
C LEU A 613 6.62 -22.61 27.62
N GLY A 614 5.51 -22.93 28.29
CA GLY A 614 5.19 -22.43 29.62
C GLY A 614 6.25 -22.76 30.66
N ARG A 615 6.60 -24.05 30.80
CA ARG A 615 7.64 -24.47 31.77
C ARG A 615 9.03 -23.95 31.42
N THR A 616 9.35 -23.75 30.15
CA THR A 616 10.62 -23.11 29.76
C THR A 616 10.64 -21.65 30.21
N LEU A 617 9.54 -20.92 30.00
CA LEU A 617 9.41 -19.53 30.47
C LEU A 617 9.49 -19.43 32.00
N ASP A 618 8.93 -20.41 32.73
CA ASP A 618 9.05 -20.48 34.19
C ASP A 618 10.50 -20.54 34.67
N VAL A 619 11.38 -21.18 33.88
CA VAL A 619 12.82 -21.30 34.19
C VAL A 619 13.62 -20.11 33.65
N SER A 620 13.26 -19.59 32.47
CA SER A 620 14.09 -18.62 31.74
C SER A 620 13.75 -17.16 32.01
N LYS A 621 12.52 -16.85 32.46
CA LYS A 621 12.11 -15.46 32.73
C LYS A 621 12.57 -15.05 34.13
N GLU A 622 13.63 -14.26 34.19
CA GLU A 622 13.98 -13.54 35.41
C GLU A 622 12.88 -12.51 35.76
N PRO A 623 12.58 -12.30 37.05
CA PRO A 623 11.69 -11.22 37.46
C PRO A 623 12.30 -9.89 37.00
N PRO A 624 11.54 -9.03 36.29
CA PRO A 624 12.06 -7.72 35.92
C PRO A 624 12.55 -6.97 37.16
N GLY A 625 13.62 -6.19 37.04
CA GLY A 625 14.08 -5.29 38.09
C GLY A 625 12.98 -4.27 38.38
N VAL A 626 12.06 -4.60 39.30
CA VAL A 626 10.94 -3.73 39.64
C VAL A 626 11.50 -2.52 40.38
N PRO A 627 11.15 -1.28 40.01
CA PRO A 627 11.43 -0.12 40.85
C PRO A 627 10.86 -0.41 42.24
N SER A 628 11.64 -0.21 43.29
CA SER A 628 11.19 -0.33 44.67
C SER A 628 9.85 0.40 44.81
N LEU A 629 8.78 -0.33 45.14
CA LEU A 629 7.49 0.27 45.48
C LEU A 629 7.79 1.39 46.50
N PRO A 630 7.37 2.64 46.28
CA PRO A 630 7.52 3.65 47.30
C PRO A 630 6.88 3.09 48.57
N GLN A 631 7.60 3.18 49.70
CA GLN A 631 7.07 2.89 51.03
C GLN A 631 5.99 3.94 51.38
N GLY A 632 4.90 3.93 50.61
CA GLY A 632 3.71 4.71 50.86
C GLY A 632 2.86 3.95 51.86
N ARG A 633 2.47 4.66 52.93
CA ARG A 633 1.64 4.16 54.03
C ARG A 633 0.50 3.25 53.54
N PRO A 634 0.16 2.19 54.30
CA PRO A 634 -1.03 1.40 54.00
C PRO A 634 -2.21 2.35 53.92
N VAL A 635 -2.87 2.37 52.76
CA VAL A 635 -4.12 3.11 52.60
C VAL A 635 -5.12 2.41 53.51
N ARG A 636 -5.40 3.00 54.68
CA ARG A 636 -6.44 2.52 55.58
C ARG A 636 -7.80 2.75 54.91
N HIS A 637 -8.32 1.75 54.23
CA HIS A 637 -9.75 1.65 53.96
C HIS A 637 -10.35 0.64 54.94
N ALA A 638 -11.29 1.10 55.75
CA ALA A 638 -11.91 0.30 56.79
C ALA A 638 -12.78 -0.81 56.18
N GLY A 639 -12.48 -2.07 56.52
CA GLY A 639 -13.36 -3.22 56.36
C GLY A 639 -12.84 -4.31 55.42
N ALA A 640 -12.72 -5.54 55.92
CA ALA A 640 -12.28 -6.73 55.18
C ALA A 640 -13.14 -7.10 53.95
N GLU A 641 -14.28 -6.44 53.73
CA GLU A 641 -15.17 -6.64 52.57
C GLU A 641 -14.79 -5.84 51.30
N LEU A 642 -13.87 -4.88 51.42
CA LEU A 642 -13.48 -3.96 50.33
C LEU A 642 -12.15 -4.32 49.65
N GLU A 643 -11.45 -5.32 50.17
CA GLU A 643 -10.17 -5.78 49.63
C GLU A 643 -10.31 -7.14 48.92
N PRO A 644 -9.50 -7.40 47.87
CA PRO A 644 -9.39 -8.71 47.28
C PRO A 644 -8.88 -9.73 48.31
N HIS A 645 -9.37 -10.96 48.23
CA HIS A 645 -8.86 -12.07 49.05
C HIS A 645 -8.79 -13.37 48.25
N VAL A 646 -7.84 -14.22 48.60
CA VAL A 646 -7.68 -15.55 48.00
C VAL A 646 -8.75 -16.49 48.56
N VAL A 647 -9.50 -17.14 47.67
CA VAL A 647 -10.56 -18.12 47.99
C VAL A 647 -10.03 -19.55 47.88
N LEU A 648 -9.18 -19.80 46.88
CA LEU A 648 -8.53 -21.08 46.65
C LEU A 648 -7.09 -20.83 46.26
N ASP A 649 -6.16 -21.48 46.95
CA ASP A 649 -4.73 -21.36 46.67
C ASP A 649 -4.16 -22.75 46.35
N LEU A 650 -3.75 -22.94 45.09
CA LEU A 650 -3.10 -24.16 44.62
C LEU A 650 -1.62 -23.86 44.37
N GLU A 651 -0.82 -24.89 44.07
CA GLU A 651 0.62 -24.75 43.89
C GLU A 651 1.00 -23.69 42.82
N ASP A 652 0.38 -23.78 41.65
CA ASP A 652 0.74 -23.03 40.44
C ASP A 652 -0.34 -22.03 39.97
N ARG A 653 -1.48 -21.95 40.69
CA ARG A 653 -2.62 -21.10 40.36
C ARG A 653 -3.45 -20.77 41.59
N LEU A 654 -4.28 -19.74 41.51
CA LEU A 654 -5.14 -19.32 42.61
C LEU A 654 -6.43 -18.66 42.12
N VAL A 655 -7.45 -18.66 42.98
CA VAL A 655 -8.72 -17.97 42.76
C VAL A 655 -8.86 -16.83 43.77
N ILE A 656 -9.12 -15.62 43.28
CA ILE A 656 -9.32 -14.40 44.06
C ILE A 656 -10.79 -14.01 44.00
N HIS A 657 -11.38 -13.63 45.13
CA HIS A 657 -12.62 -12.89 45.12
C HIS A 657 -12.34 -11.40 44.95
N LYS A 658 -12.69 -10.85 43.78
CA LYS A 658 -12.55 -9.44 43.44
C LYS A 658 -13.77 -8.65 43.95
N PRO A 659 -13.60 -7.63 44.81
CA PRO A 659 -14.69 -6.72 45.14
C PRO A 659 -14.97 -5.71 44.00
N PRO A 660 -16.12 -5.01 44.02
CA PRO A 660 -16.37 -3.88 43.13
C PRO A 660 -15.33 -2.77 43.32
N GLY A 661 -15.02 -2.03 42.26
CA GLY A 661 -14.03 -0.92 42.29
C GLY A 661 -12.60 -1.33 41.94
N TRP A 662 -12.29 -2.63 41.93
CA TRP A 662 -10.99 -3.14 41.47
C TRP A 662 -11.01 -3.52 40.00
N ARG A 663 -9.92 -3.22 39.28
CA ARG A 663 -9.75 -3.58 37.86
C ARG A 663 -8.90 -4.85 37.71
N VAL A 664 -9.20 -5.65 36.70
CA VAL A 664 -8.38 -6.81 36.29
C VAL A 664 -7.43 -6.35 35.19
N ASP A 665 -6.12 -6.44 35.43
CA ASP A 665 -5.10 -6.01 34.48
C ASP A 665 -4.98 -7.00 33.33
N THR A 666 -5.68 -6.74 32.23
CA THR A 666 -5.62 -7.57 31.01
C THR A 666 -5.29 -6.75 29.76
N GLN A 667 -5.34 -5.42 29.84
CA GLN A 667 -5.00 -4.49 28.78
C GLN A 667 -4.40 -3.18 29.35
N PRO A 668 -3.54 -2.47 28.60
CA PRO A 668 -2.89 -1.25 29.04
C PRO A 668 -3.85 -0.06 29.21
N GLU A 669 -4.99 -0.08 28.51
CA GLU A 669 -5.99 0.99 28.53
C GLU A 669 -7.07 0.73 29.59
N GLY A 670 -7.26 1.67 30.51
CA GLY A 670 -8.25 1.57 31.58
C GLY A 670 -8.23 2.74 32.56
N PRO A 671 -9.19 2.81 33.51
CA PRO A 671 -9.25 3.85 34.53
C PRO A 671 -7.92 3.95 35.28
N SER A 672 -7.56 5.16 35.71
CA SER A 672 -6.28 5.39 36.38
C SER A 672 -6.15 4.54 37.65
N GLU A 673 -4.93 4.27 38.12
CA GLU A 673 -4.72 3.50 39.36
C GLU A 673 -5.38 4.17 40.58
N ALA A 674 -5.55 5.50 40.55
CA ALA A 674 -6.27 6.26 41.56
C ALA A 674 -7.80 6.02 41.53
N GLU A 675 -8.36 5.73 40.36
CA GLU A 675 -9.79 5.46 40.17
C GLU A 675 -10.17 4.01 40.45
N ALA A 676 -9.32 3.06 40.03
CA ALA A 676 -9.56 1.63 40.21
C ALA A 676 -8.23 0.87 40.41
N PRO A 677 -7.93 0.42 41.64
CA PRO A 677 -6.70 -0.31 41.91
C PRO A 677 -6.59 -1.61 41.09
N PRO A 678 -5.42 -1.89 40.51
CA PRO A 678 -5.16 -3.10 39.73
C PRO A 678 -5.02 -4.36 40.60
N LEU A 679 -5.68 -5.47 40.22
CA LEU A 679 -5.51 -6.76 40.92
C LEU A 679 -4.09 -7.31 40.84
N SER A 680 -3.33 -7.00 39.80
CA SER A 680 -1.91 -7.40 39.71
C SER A 680 -1.08 -6.79 40.85
N ARG A 681 -1.44 -5.59 41.35
CA ARG A 681 -0.81 -5.00 42.53
C ARG A 681 -1.07 -5.83 43.78
N TYR A 682 -2.29 -6.33 43.95
CA TYR A 682 -2.62 -7.23 45.05
C TYR A 682 -1.78 -8.54 44.98
N LEU A 683 -1.65 -9.15 43.80
CA LEU A 683 -0.80 -10.33 43.62
C LEU A 683 0.68 -10.09 43.99
N ARG A 684 1.23 -8.93 43.61
CA ARG A 684 2.60 -8.52 43.97
C ARG A 684 2.79 -8.22 45.46
N MET A 685 1.71 -7.95 46.19
CA MET A 685 1.75 -7.80 47.66
C MET A 685 1.68 -9.16 48.38
N LEU A 686 1.05 -10.17 47.78
CA LEU A 686 0.98 -11.51 48.36
C LEU A 686 2.32 -12.24 48.33
N GLN A 687 3.07 -12.11 47.24
CA GLN A 687 4.38 -12.74 47.06
C GLN A 687 5.32 -11.84 46.23
N PRO A 688 6.65 -11.92 46.46
CA PRO A 688 7.60 -11.19 45.64
C PRO A 688 7.59 -11.67 44.19
N ALA A 689 7.90 -10.76 43.25
CA ALA A 689 7.95 -11.06 41.83
C ALA A 689 8.94 -12.19 41.48
N SER A 690 9.97 -12.40 42.29
CA SER A 690 10.91 -13.52 42.13
C SER A 690 10.26 -14.90 42.32
N ARG A 691 9.16 -14.98 43.05
CA ARG A 691 8.42 -16.23 43.23
C ARG A 691 7.39 -16.44 42.11
N TRP A 692 6.73 -15.38 41.65
CA TRP A 692 5.75 -15.42 40.56
C TRP A 692 6.08 -14.39 39.47
N PRO A 693 7.07 -14.65 38.59
CA PRO A 693 7.51 -13.67 37.59
C PRO A 693 6.37 -13.21 36.66
N ILE A 694 5.42 -14.10 36.36
CA ILE A 694 4.29 -13.82 35.48
C ILE A 694 3.40 -12.66 35.97
N VAL A 695 3.35 -12.36 37.28
CA VAL A 695 2.52 -11.26 37.82
C VAL A 695 3.08 -9.86 37.52
N CYS A 696 4.22 -9.80 36.84
CA CYS A 696 4.85 -8.60 36.29
C CYS A 696 4.89 -8.61 34.76
N ASP A 697 4.46 -9.68 34.10
CA ASP A 697 4.51 -9.80 32.63
C ASP A 697 3.21 -9.30 31.98
N VAL A 698 3.29 -8.11 31.40
CA VAL A 698 2.18 -7.49 30.65
C VAL A 698 1.75 -8.34 29.47
N ALA A 699 2.68 -9.02 28.79
CA ALA A 699 2.38 -9.84 27.61
C ALA A 699 1.50 -11.04 27.95
N HIS A 700 1.54 -11.50 29.21
CA HIS A 700 0.73 -12.59 29.75
C HIS A 700 -0.41 -12.09 30.66
N GLY A 701 -0.76 -10.81 30.56
CA GLY A 701 -1.86 -10.23 31.35
C GLY A 701 -1.66 -10.36 32.85
N PHE A 702 -0.41 -10.31 33.32
CA PHE A 702 -0.05 -10.49 34.72
C PHE A 702 -0.52 -11.82 35.35
N GLY A 703 -0.69 -12.86 34.52
CA GLY A 703 -1.21 -14.17 34.92
C GLY A 703 -2.75 -14.29 34.87
N PHE A 704 -3.48 -13.22 34.53
CA PHE A 704 -4.93 -13.26 34.37
C PHE A 704 -5.35 -13.67 32.95
N LEU A 705 -6.33 -14.57 32.85
CA LEU A 705 -6.84 -15.09 31.56
C LEU A 705 -8.14 -14.45 31.11
N HIS A 706 -8.90 -13.89 32.05
CA HIS A 706 -10.21 -13.32 31.81
C HIS A 706 -10.46 -12.16 32.76
N ARG A 707 -11.40 -11.28 32.41
CA ARG A 707 -11.75 -10.10 33.21
C ARG A 707 -13.17 -10.16 33.76
N ILE A 708 -13.39 -9.39 34.82
CA ILE A 708 -14.70 -8.96 35.32
C ILE A 708 -14.65 -7.42 35.34
N ASP A 709 -15.74 -6.77 34.97
CA ASP A 709 -15.80 -5.31 34.91
C ASP A 709 -15.56 -4.69 36.30
N VAL A 710 -15.01 -3.47 36.31
CA VAL A 710 -14.70 -2.72 37.55
C VAL A 710 -15.88 -2.68 38.54
N PRO A 711 -17.12 -2.33 38.14
CA PRO A 711 -18.26 -2.25 39.08
C PRO A 711 -18.79 -3.61 39.55
N CYS A 712 -18.38 -4.73 38.94
CA CYS A 712 -18.87 -6.07 39.26
C CYS A 712 -17.95 -6.76 40.28
N SER A 713 -18.50 -7.67 41.09
CA SER A 713 -17.74 -8.51 42.03
C SER A 713 -17.58 -9.94 41.52
N GLY A 714 -16.72 -10.73 42.16
CA GLY A 714 -16.72 -12.18 42.01
C GLY A 714 -15.35 -12.80 41.75
N LEU A 715 -15.38 -14.10 41.47
CA LEU A 715 -14.21 -14.96 41.37
C LEU A 715 -13.37 -14.68 40.10
N ILE A 716 -12.07 -14.49 40.28
CA ILE A 716 -11.07 -14.34 39.22
C ILE A 716 -9.97 -15.39 39.41
N LEU A 717 -9.68 -16.16 38.37
CA LEU A 717 -8.55 -17.07 38.29
C LEU A 717 -7.27 -16.35 37.86
N ALA A 718 -6.16 -16.66 38.52
CA ALA A 718 -4.83 -16.18 38.18
C ALA A 718 -3.82 -17.34 38.19
N ALA A 719 -2.94 -17.36 37.19
CA ALA A 719 -1.79 -18.25 37.15
C ALA A 719 -0.62 -17.66 37.95
N LYS A 720 0.10 -18.52 38.67
CA LYS A 720 1.36 -18.18 39.35
C LYS A 720 2.58 -18.44 38.48
N THR A 721 2.42 -19.30 37.47
CA THR A 721 3.45 -19.77 36.54
C THR A 721 2.97 -19.65 35.09
N TYR A 722 3.88 -19.58 34.13
CA TYR A 722 3.59 -19.60 32.70
C TYR A 722 3.03 -20.96 32.25
N GLY A 723 3.52 -22.07 32.83
CA GLY A 723 2.91 -23.39 32.62
C GLY A 723 1.42 -23.42 32.98
N ALA A 724 1.07 -22.93 34.17
CA ALA A 724 -0.33 -22.83 34.60
C ALA A 724 -1.13 -21.85 33.75
N TYR A 725 -0.52 -20.75 33.28
CA TYR A 725 -1.18 -19.81 32.40
C TYR A 725 -1.61 -20.47 31.09
N TYR A 726 -0.72 -21.22 30.44
CA TYR A 726 -1.07 -21.90 29.19
C TYR A 726 -2.06 -23.04 29.40
N ASP A 727 -1.97 -23.80 30.50
CA ASP A 727 -2.93 -24.85 30.85
C ASP A 727 -4.34 -24.26 31.09
N LEU A 728 -4.42 -23.21 31.89
CA LEU A 728 -5.70 -22.53 32.12
C LEU A 728 -6.25 -21.90 30.84
N ARG A 729 -5.37 -21.43 29.94
CA ARG A 729 -5.77 -20.87 28.66
C ARG A 729 -6.29 -21.94 27.72
N THR A 730 -5.68 -23.12 27.71
CA THR A 730 -6.17 -24.24 26.90
C THR A 730 -7.54 -24.70 27.39
N GLN A 731 -7.75 -24.79 28.71
CA GLN A 731 -9.06 -25.09 29.32
C GLN A 731 -10.12 -24.03 29.02
N LEU A 732 -9.73 -22.75 28.98
CA LEU A 732 -10.62 -21.64 28.65
C LEU A 732 -11.11 -21.69 27.20
N GLU A 733 -10.18 -21.89 26.26
CA GLU A 733 -10.48 -21.90 24.82
C GLU A 733 -11.22 -23.17 24.37
N SER A 734 -10.93 -24.31 25.01
CA SER A 734 -11.65 -25.57 24.79
C SER A 734 -13.02 -25.64 25.47
N GLY A 735 -13.35 -24.66 26.33
CA GLY A 735 -14.65 -24.57 27.01
C GLY A 735 -14.79 -25.46 28.25
N HIS A 736 -13.69 -26.02 28.77
CA HIS A 736 -13.68 -26.82 30.00
C HIS A 736 -13.84 -25.99 31.28
N MET A 737 -13.69 -24.67 31.21
CA MET A 737 -13.82 -23.77 32.36
C MET A 737 -15.26 -23.31 32.58
N VAL A 738 -15.80 -23.57 33.78
CA VAL A 738 -17.13 -23.11 34.19
C VAL A 738 -17.05 -21.72 34.79
N ARG A 739 -17.92 -20.81 34.33
CA ARG A 739 -18.02 -19.42 34.82
C ARG A 739 -19.49 -19.06 35.01
N ASP A 740 -19.93 -19.12 36.26
CA ASP A 740 -21.33 -18.89 36.64
C ASP A 740 -21.49 -17.60 37.45
N TYR A 741 -22.56 -16.87 37.13
CA TYR A 741 -22.85 -15.55 37.64
C TYR A 741 -24.26 -15.47 38.21
N ALA A 742 -24.42 -14.60 39.20
CA ALA A 742 -25.71 -14.16 39.70
C ALA A 742 -25.96 -12.74 39.20
N ILE A 743 -27.13 -12.52 38.62
CA ILE A 743 -27.56 -11.20 38.14
C ILE A 743 -28.98 -10.91 38.60
N LEU A 744 -29.25 -9.68 39.04
CA LEU A 744 -30.60 -9.18 39.24
C LEU A 744 -30.96 -8.29 38.06
N CYS A 745 -32.03 -8.62 37.35
CA CYS A 745 -32.49 -7.92 36.16
C CYS A 745 -33.83 -7.23 36.39
N HIS A 746 -34.07 -6.13 35.69
CA HIS A 746 -35.38 -5.51 35.58
C HIS A 746 -36.33 -6.34 34.71
N GLY A 747 -37.62 -6.28 35.03
CA GLY A 747 -38.66 -7.08 34.41
C GLY A 747 -38.66 -8.55 34.83
N TRP A 748 -39.58 -9.31 34.26
CA TRP A 748 -39.67 -10.76 34.45
C TRP A 748 -39.27 -11.48 33.18
N LEU A 749 -38.03 -11.99 33.16
CA LEU A 749 -37.63 -12.96 32.17
C LEU A 749 -38.51 -14.22 32.26
N PRO A 750 -38.91 -14.84 31.14
CA PRO A 750 -39.69 -16.08 31.15
C PRO A 750 -39.04 -17.15 32.05
N PRO A 751 -39.82 -17.93 32.83
CA PRO A 751 -39.30 -18.93 33.77
C PRO A 751 -38.84 -20.22 33.07
N VAL A 752 -38.08 -20.06 31.99
CA VAL A 752 -37.48 -21.16 31.21
C VAL A 752 -35.97 -20.98 31.20
N ARG A 753 -35.25 -22.09 30.98
CA ARG A 753 -33.85 -21.96 30.56
C ARG A 753 -33.83 -21.37 29.17
N ALA A 754 -33.10 -20.27 29.03
CA ALA A 754 -32.95 -19.59 27.76
C ALA A 754 -31.46 -19.51 27.42
N GLU A 755 -31.15 -19.61 26.13
CA GLU A 755 -29.83 -19.27 25.63
C GLU A 755 -29.91 -18.01 24.79
N MET A 756 -29.10 -17.02 25.15
CA MET A 756 -28.92 -15.81 24.37
C MET A 756 -27.63 -15.95 23.55
N ARG A 757 -27.79 -15.90 22.22
CA ARG A 757 -26.71 -16.07 21.22
C ARG A 757 -26.43 -14.83 20.38
N SER A 758 -27.10 -13.71 20.66
CA SER A 758 -26.91 -12.46 19.93
C SER A 758 -25.42 -12.09 19.89
N PRO A 759 -24.80 -11.87 18.73
CA PRO A 759 -23.40 -11.47 18.67
C PRO A 759 -23.20 -10.08 19.30
N ILE A 760 -22.00 -9.83 19.85
CA ILE A 760 -21.67 -8.61 20.57
C ILE A 760 -20.58 -7.84 19.84
N ARG A 761 -20.90 -6.62 19.42
CA ARG A 761 -19.99 -5.70 18.75
C ARG A 761 -19.34 -4.77 19.76
N TRP A 762 -18.07 -4.50 19.56
CA TRP A 762 -17.34 -3.46 20.27
C TRP A 762 -16.29 -2.86 19.32
N SER A 763 -16.23 -1.53 19.27
CA SER A 763 -15.23 -0.79 18.50
C SER A 763 -14.32 0.00 19.45
N PRO A 764 -12.99 -0.16 19.36
CA PRO A 764 -12.05 0.64 20.14
C PRO A 764 -12.11 2.14 19.81
N ALA A 765 -12.41 2.49 18.55
CA ALA A 765 -12.29 3.84 18.03
C ALA A 765 -13.29 4.86 18.58
N GLN A 766 -14.34 4.41 19.30
CA GLN A 766 -15.45 5.28 19.70
C GLN A 766 -15.73 5.28 21.22
N ASP A 767 -15.00 4.50 22.02
CA ASP A 767 -15.25 4.23 23.47
C ASP A 767 -16.74 4.00 23.86
N LEU A 768 -17.55 3.57 22.89
CA LEU A 768 -18.97 3.34 23.09
C LEU A 768 -19.22 2.05 23.91
N PRO A 769 -20.38 1.96 24.59
CA PRO A 769 -20.86 0.68 25.12
C PRO A 769 -20.87 -0.41 24.04
N SER A 770 -20.49 -1.63 24.42
CA SER A 770 -20.71 -2.81 23.56
C SER A 770 -22.20 -2.98 23.30
N GLU A 771 -22.57 -3.44 22.11
CA GLU A 771 -23.97 -3.61 21.71
C GLU A 771 -24.22 -5.02 21.15
N ALA A 772 -25.46 -5.48 21.27
CA ALA A 772 -25.91 -6.68 20.57
C ALA A 772 -26.19 -6.31 19.11
N SER A 773 -25.42 -6.87 18.20
CA SER A 773 -25.41 -6.49 16.80
C SER A 773 -25.11 -7.72 15.94
N PRO A 774 -25.79 -7.91 14.80
CA PRO A 774 -25.45 -8.96 13.84
C PRO A 774 -23.98 -8.91 13.39
N GLN A 775 -23.37 -7.72 13.36
CA GLN A 775 -21.96 -7.49 13.02
C GLN A 775 -21.01 -7.71 14.22
N GLY A 776 -21.52 -8.24 15.34
CA GLY A 776 -20.74 -8.52 16.54
C GLY A 776 -20.01 -9.85 16.52
N ARG A 777 -19.09 -10.05 17.46
CA ARG A 777 -18.47 -11.37 17.68
C ARG A 777 -19.46 -12.31 18.36
N PRO A 778 -19.51 -13.60 17.99
CA PRO A 778 -20.43 -14.55 18.59
C PRO A 778 -20.27 -14.63 20.10
N ALA A 779 -21.41 -14.67 20.79
CA ALA A 779 -21.52 -14.79 22.24
C ALA A 779 -22.52 -15.90 22.61
N SER A 780 -22.32 -16.56 23.75
CA SER A 780 -23.27 -17.54 24.30
C SER A 780 -23.41 -17.34 25.80
N THR A 781 -24.65 -17.08 26.22
CA THR A 781 -25.05 -16.83 27.60
C THR A 781 -26.28 -17.67 27.92
N LEU A 782 -26.11 -18.66 28.78
CA LEU A 782 -27.19 -19.50 29.28
C LEU A 782 -27.77 -18.89 30.55
N LEU A 783 -29.09 -18.84 30.65
CA LEU A 783 -29.82 -18.22 31.76
C LEU A 783 -30.74 -19.23 32.43
N LYS A 784 -30.79 -19.18 33.76
CA LYS A 784 -31.74 -19.91 34.60
C LYS A 784 -32.36 -18.91 35.58
N VAL A 785 -33.62 -18.56 35.36
CA VAL A 785 -34.36 -17.70 36.30
C VAL A 785 -34.53 -18.46 37.62
N LEU A 786 -34.03 -17.89 38.71
CA LEU A 786 -34.12 -18.48 40.05
C LEU A 786 -35.41 -18.04 40.76
N PHE A 787 -35.76 -16.76 40.65
CA PHE A 787 -37.01 -16.24 41.17
C PHE A 787 -37.43 -14.91 40.53
N HIS A 788 -38.73 -14.64 40.57
CA HIS A 788 -39.36 -13.36 40.25
C HIS A 788 -39.74 -12.62 41.53
N THR A 789 -39.51 -11.31 41.57
CA THR A 789 -39.87 -10.43 42.69
C THR A 789 -40.42 -9.12 42.17
N VAL A 790 -40.97 -8.31 43.08
CA VAL A 790 -41.37 -6.92 42.81
C VAL A 790 -40.79 -6.00 43.88
N ARG A 791 -40.58 -4.73 43.52
CA ARG A 791 -40.21 -3.65 44.42
C ARG A 791 -40.98 -2.40 44.04
N GLY A 792 -41.95 -1.99 44.86
CA GLY A 792 -42.92 -0.96 44.45
C GLY A 792 -43.65 -1.41 43.18
N THR A 793 -43.59 -0.61 42.12
CA THR A 793 -44.13 -0.93 40.78
C THR A 793 -43.14 -1.66 39.87
N SER A 794 -41.88 -1.84 40.28
CA SER A 794 -40.85 -2.44 39.44
C SER A 794 -40.85 -3.97 39.56
N ALA A 795 -41.00 -4.66 38.44
CA ALA A 795 -40.78 -6.11 38.35
C ALA A 795 -39.28 -6.40 38.25
N LEU A 796 -38.80 -7.43 38.96
CA LEU A 796 -37.40 -7.83 38.98
C LEU A 796 -37.27 -9.36 38.93
N CYS A 797 -36.12 -9.87 38.47
CA CYS A 797 -35.82 -11.30 38.50
C CYS A 797 -34.35 -11.59 38.82
N LEU A 798 -34.10 -12.55 39.72
CA LEU A 798 -32.75 -13.06 39.95
C LEU A 798 -32.50 -14.22 39.00
N VAL A 799 -31.38 -14.18 38.32
CA VAL A 799 -31.01 -15.14 37.28
C VAL A 799 -29.60 -15.67 37.56
N ALA A 800 -29.46 -16.99 37.49
CA ALA A 800 -28.15 -17.61 37.38
C ALA A 800 -27.75 -17.66 35.90
N VAL A 801 -26.51 -17.29 35.60
CA VAL A 801 -26.01 -17.13 34.24
C VAL A 801 -24.73 -17.93 34.07
N ARG A 802 -24.65 -18.73 33.01
CA ARG A 802 -23.40 -19.37 32.58
C ARG A 802 -22.96 -18.80 31.26
N ILE A 803 -21.69 -18.39 31.15
CA ILE A 803 -21.13 -17.91 29.89
C ILE A 803 -20.27 -18.99 29.23
N GLY A 804 -20.52 -19.23 27.94
CA GLY A 804 -19.61 -20.04 27.10
C GLY A 804 -18.48 -19.20 26.50
N THR A 805 -18.71 -17.89 26.33
CA THR A 805 -17.78 -16.93 25.74
C THR A 805 -17.51 -15.77 26.70
N GLY A 806 -16.44 -14.99 26.48
CA GLY A 806 -16.06 -13.86 27.33
C GLY A 806 -15.98 -12.51 26.59
N ARG A 807 -17.06 -12.06 25.93
CA ARG A 807 -17.07 -10.75 25.26
C ARG A 807 -17.19 -9.59 26.28
N ARG A 808 -16.73 -8.39 25.92
CA ARG A 808 -16.83 -7.19 26.77
C ARG A 808 -18.31 -6.94 27.12
N HIS A 809 -18.59 -6.77 28.42
CA HIS A 809 -19.94 -6.56 28.97
C HIS A 809 -21.00 -7.62 28.60
N GLN A 810 -20.61 -8.84 28.21
CA GLN A 810 -21.50 -9.80 27.54
C GLN A 810 -22.86 -10.00 28.20
N ILE A 811 -22.88 -10.30 29.51
CA ILE A 811 -24.12 -10.57 30.25
C ILE A 811 -25.02 -9.34 30.24
N ARG A 812 -24.45 -8.15 30.50
CA ARG A 812 -25.16 -6.87 30.62
C ARG A 812 -25.78 -6.45 29.29
N VAL A 813 -25.06 -6.66 28.18
CA VAL A 813 -25.55 -6.40 26.82
C VAL A 813 -26.71 -7.32 26.47
N HIS A 814 -26.59 -8.62 26.72
CA HIS A 814 -27.64 -9.60 26.40
C HIS A 814 -28.93 -9.34 27.19
N THR A 815 -28.81 -9.08 28.49
CA THR A 815 -29.99 -8.83 29.34
C THR A 815 -30.66 -7.50 28.97
N ALA A 816 -29.90 -6.44 28.74
CA ALA A 816 -30.44 -5.15 28.27
C ALA A 816 -31.08 -5.24 26.87
N HIS A 817 -30.42 -5.90 25.91
CA HIS A 817 -30.96 -6.11 24.56
C HIS A 817 -32.28 -6.90 24.58
N SER A 818 -32.45 -7.78 25.56
CA SER A 818 -33.69 -8.53 25.77
C SER A 818 -34.76 -7.75 26.54
N GLY A 819 -34.54 -6.46 26.84
CA GLY A 819 -35.46 -5.60 27.59
C GLY A 819 -35.38 -5.77 29.11
N HIS A 820 -34.36 -6.45 29.63
CA HIS A 820 -34.21 -6.81 31.04
C HIS A 820 -32.86 -6.35 31.61
N PRO A 821 -32.53 -5.04 31.59
CA PRO A 821 -31.22 -4.56 32.01
C PRO A 821 -30.88 -4.93 33.46
N THR A 822 -29.59 -5.06 33.73
CA THR A 822 -29.07 -5.35 35.08
C THR A 822 -29.42 -4.21 36.04
N VAL A 823 -29.80 -4.56 37.28
CA VAL A 823 -30.05 -3.58 38.35
C VAL A 823 -28.76 -2.82 38.70
N ASN A 824 -28.90 -1.50 38.85
CA ASN A 824 -27.82 -0.55 39.09
C ASN A 824 -26.72 -0.63 38.01
N ASP A 825 -27.13 -0.60 36.74
CA ASP A 825 -26.23 -0.57 35.59
C ASP A 825 -26.25 0.79 34.90
N ALA A 826 -25.35 1.68 35.31
CA ALA A 826 -25.25 3.02 34.76
C ALA A 826 -24.93 3.08 33.25
N LYS A 827 -24.48 1.97 32.64
CA LYS A 827 -24.12 1.94 31.20
C LYS A 827 -25.25 1.41 30.32
N TYR A 828 -26.07 0.50 30.82
CA TYR A 828 -27.07 -0.23 30.01
C TYR A 828 -28.52 -0.07 30.49
N ALA A 829 -28.75 0.48 31.68
CA ALA A 829 -30.09 0.86 32.12
C ALA A 829 -30.39 2.32 31.73
N ALA A 830 -31.67 2.64 31.53
CA ALA A 830 -32.09 4.03 31.34
C ALA A 830 -31.79 4.85 32.61
N VAL A 831 -31.41 6.13 32.45
CA VAL A 831 -31.00 7.01 33.57
C VAL A 831 -32.01 7.01 34.72
N PRO A 832 -33.34 7.17 34.49
CA PRO A 832 -34.31 7.15 35.59
C PRO A 832 -34.36 5.82 36.36
N THR A 833 -34.11 4.71 35.66
CA THR A 833 -34.04 3.37 36.26
C THR A 833 -32.77 3.22 37.10
N GLY A 834 -31.62 3.70 36.60
CA GLY A 834 -30.36 3.69 37.33
C GLY A 834 -30.40 4.54 38.61
N ASP A 835 -30.95 5.75 38.54
CA ASP A 835 -31.10 6.63 39.69
C ASP A 835 -31.99 6.00 40.77
N ALA A 836 -33.11 5.40 40.37
CA ALA A 836 -33.99 4.66 41.28
C ALA A 836 -33.30 3.44 41.92
N ASP A 837 -32.44 2.74 41.18
CA ASP A 837 -31.69 1.58 41.68
C ASP A 837 -30.63 1.98 42.72
N SER A 838 -29.95 3.10 42.49
CA SER A 838 -28.84 3.58 43.34
C SER A 838 -29.24 3.80 44.80
N GLY A 839 -30.52 4.12 45.05
CA GLY A 839 -31.06 4.33 46.39
C GLY A 839 -31.17 3.05 47.24
N TRP A 840 -30.95 1.87 46.66
CA TRP A 840 -31.13 0.61 47.39
C TRP A 840 -30.23 -0.55 46.99
N CYS A 841 -29.74 -0.56 45.76
CA CYS A 841 -28.74 -1.50 45.29
C CYS A 841 -27.41 -0.75 45.22
N PRO A 842 -26.46 -1.01 46.12
CA PRO A 842 -25.27 -0.15 46.30
C PRO A 842 -24.28 -0.23 45.14
N THR A 843 -24.30 -1.31 44.36
CA THR A 843 -23.42 -1.54 43.21
C THR A 843 -24.18 -2.26 42.10
N ASN A 844 -23.56 -2.38 40.92
CA ASN A 844 -24.07 -3.22 39.85
C ASN A 844 -24.33 -4.65 40.35
N PHE A 845 -25.57 -5.14 40.20
CA PHE A 845 -25.95 -6.47 40.69
C PHE A 845 -25.54 -7.56 39.71
N LEU A 846 -24.24 -7.79 39.62
CA LEU A 846 -23.62 -8.85 38.84
C LEU A 846 -22.41 -9.39 39.58
N GLN A 847 -22.44 -10.68 39.93
CA GLN A 847 -21.35 -11.34 40.63
C GLN A 847 -21.02 -12.69 40.01
N ARG A 848 -19.73 -12.98 39.76
CA ARG A 848 -19.30 -14.36 39.48
C ARG A 848 -19.19 -15.14 40.79
N TYR A 849 -20.13 -16.04 41.04
CA TYR A 849 -20.23 -16.76 42.32
C TYR A 849 -19.60 -18.16 42.26
N HIS A 850 -19.45 -18.74 41.07
CA HIS A 850 -18.88 -20.06 40.89
C HIS A 850 -17.92 -20.11 39.69
N LEU A 851 -16.77 -20.73 39.93
CA LEU A 851 -15.73 -20.99 38.94
C LEU A 851 -15.25 -22.43 39.10
N ALA A 852 -15.20 -23.20 38.01
CA ALA A 852 -14.60 -24.54 38.00
C ALA A 852 -13.58 -24.71 36.87
N PHE A 853 -12.50 -25.42 37.16
CA PHE A 853 -11.37 -25.68 36.26
C PHE A 853 -10.63 -26.94 36.72
N ARG A 854 -9.67 -27.43 35.94
CA ARG A 854 -8.80 -28.56 36.33
C ARG A 854 -7.44 -28.06 36.83
N ASP A 855 -6.91 -28.67 37.89
CA ASP A 855 -5.53 -28.44 38.34
C ASP A 855 -4.51 -29.11 37.40
N ALA A 856 -3.21 -28.93 37.69
CA ALA A 856 -2.12 -29.51 36.90
C ALA A 856 -2.10 -31.05 36.85
N ARG A 857 -2.87 -31.72 37.72
CA ARG A 857 -3.04 -33.19 37.74
C ARG A 857 -4.33 -33.63 37.05
N GLY A 858 -5.07 -32.68 36.47
CA GLY A 858 -6.37 -32.91 35.84
C GLY A 858 -7.54 -33.02 36.82
N ALA A 859 -7.34 -32.81 38.12
CA ALA A 859 -8.40 -32.91 39.12
C ALA A 859 -9.32 -31.68 39.03
N LEU A 860 -10.64 -31.90 39.12
CA LEU A 860 -11.62 -30.81 39.10
C LEU A 860 -11.53 -29.99 40.39
N CYS A 861 -11.25 -28.70 40.26
CA CYS A 861 -11.26 -27.72 41.32
C CYS A 861 -12.45 -26.77 41.14
N GLN A 862 -13.12 -26.44 42.24
CA GLN A 862 -14.23 -25.50 42.24
C GLN A 862 -14.03 -24.46 43.32
N ALA A 863 -14.30 -23.21 42.99
CA ALA A 863 -14.41 -22.12 43.95
C ALA A 863 -15.85 -21.60 43.93
N LEU A 864 -16.44 -21.50 45.12
CA LEU A 864 -17.76 -20.96 45.32
C LEU A 864 -17.70 -19.87 46.38
N VAL A 865 -18.40 -18.77 46.12
CA VAL A 865 -18.61 -17.70 47.09
C VAL A 865 -20.10 -17.39 47.19
N PRO A 866 -20.63 -17.10 48.38
CA PRO A 866 -21.98 -16.58 48.51
C PRO A 866 -22.10 -15.21 47.83
N LEU A 867 -23.34 -14.73 47.64
CA LEU A 867 -23.55 -13.34 47.25
C LEU A 867 -22.81 -12.41 48.21
N ALA A 868 -22.09 -11.44 47.66
CA ALA A 868 -21.40 -10.42 48.44
C ALA A 868 -22.41 -9.77 49.38
N PRO A 869 -22.05 -9.49 50.65
CA PRO A 869 -22.97 -8.94 51.65
C PRO A 869 -23.77 -7.74 51.15
N ARG A 870 -23.14 -6.84 50.38
CA ARG A 870 -23.78 -5.68 49.73
C ARG A 870 -24.89 -6.04 48.73
N LEU A 871 -24.71 -7.11 47.96
CA LEU A 871 -25.74 -7.63 47.05
C LEU A 871 -26.83 -8.40 47.80
N ALA A 872 -26.46 -9.15 48.85
CA ALA A 872 -27.41 -9.85 49.70
C ALA A 872 -28.36 -8.87 50.42
N VAL A 873 -27.85 -7.71 50.88
CA VAL A 873 -28.65 -6.64 51.48
C VAL A 873 -29.70 -6.11 50.51
N ALA A 874 -29.36 -5.92 49.24
CA ALA A 874 -30.31 -5.47 48.22
C ALA A 874 -31.47 -6.47 48.03
N LEU A 875 -31.27 -7.75 48.34
CA LEU A 875 -32.31 -8.78 48.30
C LEU A 875 -33.15 -8.87 49.59
N LEU A 876 -32.68 -8.38 50.76
CA LEU A 876 -33.41 -8.48 52.03
C LEU A 876 -34.78 -7.77 51.99
N GLY A 877 -34.87 -6.68 51.24
CA GLY A 877 -36.09 -5.90 51.03
C GLY A 877 -37.04 -6.46 49.96
N LEU A 878 -36.66 -7.56 49.29
CA LEU A 878 -37.42 -8.14 48.19
C LEU A 878 -38.20 -9.39 48.64
N ARG A 879 -39.39 -9.57 48.06
CA ARG A 879 -40.30 -10.68 48.36
C ARG A 879 -40.81 -11.32 47.07
N GLY A 880 -40.78 -12.65 47.02
CA GLY A 880 -41.36 -13.41 45.92
C GLY A 880 -42.88 -13.23 45.83
N ARG A 881 -43.48 -13.68 44.72
CA ARG A 881 -44.94 -13.56 44.51
C ARG A 881 -45.79 -14.22 45.61
N ARG A 882 -45.27 -15.19 46.37
CA ARG A 882 -45.97 -15.85 47.48
C ARG A 882 -45.53 -15.32 48.85
N GLY A 883 -44.84 -14.17 48.90
CA GLY A 883 -44.40 -13.51 50.14
C GLY A 883 -43.11 -14.06 50.74
N GLU A 884 -42.44 -15.01 50.07
CA GLU A 884 -41.18 -15.58 50.57
C GLU A 884 -40.00 -14.59 50.47
N PRO A 885 -39.05 -14.60 51.42
CA PRO A 885 -37.84 -13.77 51.35
C PRO A 885 -36.96 -14.13 50.14
N ALA A 886 -36.63 -13.15 49.31
CA ALA A 886 -35.79 -13.34 48.12
C ALA A 886 -34.39 -13.88 48.44
N VAL A 887 -33.81 -13.48 49.58
CA VAL A 887 -32.48 -13.94 50.04
C VAL A 887 -32.44 -15.46 50.22
N GLY A 888 -33.47 -16.07 50.83
CA GLY A 888 -33.50 -17.51 51.10
C GLY A 888 -33.56 -18.36 49.82
N ARG A 889 -34.26 -17.89 48.78
CA ARG A 889 -34.22 -18.54 47.45
C ARG A 889 -32.90 -18.33 46.73
N ALA A 890 -32.26 -17.16 46.89
CA ALA A 890 -30.97 -16.88 46.28
C ALA A 890 -29.88 -17.82 46.82
N THR A 891 -29.81 -18.01 48.14
CA THR A 891 -28.85 -18.94 48.77
C THR A 891 -29.10 -20.40 48.40
N ALA A 892 -30.36 -20.82 48.24
CA ALA A 892 -30.69 -22.18 47.79
C ALA A 892 -30.47 -22.40 46.28
N GLY A 893 -30.62 -21.35 45.45
CA GLY A 893 -30.58 -21.46 43.98
C GLY A 893 -29.21 -21.23 43.34
N LEU A 894 -28.26 -20.65 44.08
CA LEU A 894 -26.89 -20.34 43.62
C LEU A 894 -25.89 -21.48 43.95
N ALA A 895 -26.28 -22.71 43.62
CA ALA A 895 -25.39 -23.88 43.61
C ALA A 895 -24.72 -24.05 42.22
N PRO A 896 -23.68 -24.89 42.09
CA PRO A 896 -23.21 -25.35 40.79
C PRO A 896 -24.37 -25.96 39.99
N TRP A 897 -24.48 -25.69 38.69
CA TRP A 897 -25.58 -26.17 37.85
C TRP A 897 -25.67 -27.70 37.68
N GLU A 898 -24.80 -28.51 38.30
CA GLU A 898 -24.67 -29.95 38.02
C GLU A 898 -25.82 -30.83 38.56
N GLU A 899 -26.79 -30.30 39.31
CA GLU A 899 -28.06 -30.99 39.61
C GLU A 899 -29.11 -30.90 38.48
N CYS A 900 -28.71 -30.52 37.27
CA CYS A 900 -29.62 -30.10 36.19
C CYS A 900 -29.19 -30.60 34.80
N GLU A 901 -28.47 -31.72 34.77
CA GLU A 901 -27.75 -32.30 33.62
C GLU A 901 -28.57 -32.46 32.34
N GLY A 902 -27.89 -32.21 31.22
CA GLY A 902 -28.39 -32.45 29.87
C GLY A 902 -27.53 -31.82 28.76
N LEU A 903 -26.79 -30.73 29.03
CA LEU A 903 -26.03 -30.00 28.00
C LEU A 903 -24.53 -29.83 28.27
N ALA A 904 -24.07 -29.99 29.51
CA ALA A 904 -22.64 -29.95 29.85
C ALA A 904 -21.99 -31.35 29.83
N ALA A 905 -22.74 -32.39 30.23
CA ALA A 905 -22.26 -33.76 30.29
C ALA A 905 -21.89 -34.33 28.91
N GLU A 906 -22.52 -33.87 27.82
CA GLU A 906 -22.16 -34.30 26.46
C GLU A 906 -20.86 -33.66 25.93
N ARG A 907 -20.44 -32.52 26.47
CA ARG A 907 -19.20 -31.83 26.10
C ARG A 907 -18.01 -32.16 26.99
N ALA A 908 -18.26 -32.63 28.21
CA ALA A 908 -17.20 -33.04 29.14
C ALA A 908 -16.88 -34.54 29.05
N LYS A 909 -17.75 -35.36 28.44
CA LYS A 909 -17.52 -36.79 28.15
C LYS A 909 -16.92 -37.07 26.75
N LYS A 910 -16.96 -36.09 25.86
CA LYS A 910 -16.39 -36.14 24.52
C LYS A 910 -15.13 -35.30 24.49
#